data_AF-A0A812MGN8-F1
#
_entry.id   AF-A0A812MGN8-F1
#
_cell.length_a   1.000
_cell.length_b   1.000
_cell.length_c   1.000
_cell.angle_alpha   90.00
_cell.angle_beta   90.00
_cell.angle_gamma   90.00
#
_symmetry.space_group_name_H-M   'P 1'
#
loop_
_entity.id
_entity.type
_entity.pdbx_description
1 polymer ?
#
loop_
_entity_poly.entity_id
_entity_poly.type
_entity_poly.pdbx_seq_one_letter_code
_entity_poly.pdbx_strand_id
1 'polypeptide(L)'
;MSFTKADLLSALGRMAGNKALPASFAPARLWKLASAQVCQALLPAMNLQSAELEPEWHKVQLHMIPKVAIVREPKALRPIALLHPANKLLATMIADQVQGKIAAYLSDVPQWAYLPGRSTADALESACSHLHQVRSLVQANTQTIPQRFQGHTPHQLIGGISISLDVKKAFDSLSHGFLEEAMREALFSAQEISLILHLHSHACLQVSSGTAKASVYLGTGVRQGCSLSPLLWALATGRVYRLYLAALREDSLPEGLTNMFADDFFGSWTYRSPDAFRAAIRSIGTLVHTLKRVGLELSLEKTVLLMASTGTSVSSVVGGYRVYKEGATYLQIPVGQSRVLFKVVSSHKYLGARLSYQGFELLNLKHRLATAWGSFWRLHSILISRALPLHTRTRLWMACVFSVLRYSLHHVGLPKTGPLLIRQAVHRQLRMIARSPAHLWHVPSSDILVRLGVEDPWMLLSKQFPGARSTQAPMHQTPQHQLWSHKLAASFSLQPLATEPPTSPGNSGSQISFPARRITSTDQDILHCASERRVHAYRLGSAYADTVTGSVPDGKKTPGAISIAPSAISPMDLEGVTREELEEAAAELTHLQTMAIQGRRLFEPLQFSAPSQAAMPLPLPTPLHSEVPGAHPPTGPSIQGLPSLGSQHEETDQPSKYSRPNDKGQGGKGPRNAQQPARRHFPSRASQPSHPGPSSASSPPSKTMVSSNLVLQIAQLVLRHADAINALEQSTTWIMFQGTAPPLTAVDLQAAIATEWHQLKDNNPSAVTQPLRVILWQTWASELVKRLQLLTTDQERRQEAVKLQILSEPDCFKYVKWNSTQRRLEPIESIAPLTLSEIVGMLQETIVLCKEDGVLINFHPMRRLTPQMAGSAVSFSLHLGLRESRAYRFWTIIETLAGNSSLQLVATTIRRDKRGRSPLAQAIEKELRKQQSP
;
A
#
# COMPACT_ATOMS: atom_id res chain seq x y z
N MET A 1 44.36 20.28 -21.56
CA MET A 1 43.09 20.55 -22.29
C MET A 1 43.15 21.98 -22.80
N SER A 2 42.63 22.24 -24.00
CA SER A 2 42.46 23.60 -24.51
C SER A 2 40.98 23.86 -24.74
N PHE A 3 40.51 25.02 -24.30
CA PHE A 3 39.15 25.50 -24.42
C PHE A 3 39.12 26.73 -25.31
N THR A 4 38.14 26.79 -26.18
CA THR A 4 37.94 27.90 -27.11
C THR A 4 36.92 28.90 -26.57
N LYS A 5 36.90 30.10 -27.15
CA LYS A 5 35.84 31.08 -26.89
C LYS A 5 34.45 30.53 -27.21
N ALA A 6 34.33 29.68 -28.23
CA ALA A 6 33.06 29.07 -28.62
C ALA A 6 32.54 28.11 -27.52
N ASP A 7 33.43 27.31 -26.92
CA ASP A 7 33.08 26.40 -25.81
C ASP A 7 32.53 27.17 -24.61
N LEU A 8 33.21 28.24 -24.21
CA LEU A 8 32.80 29.05 -23.06
C LEU A 8 31.48 29.81 -23.32
N LEU A 9 31.30 30.36 -24.53
CA LEU A 9 30.03 30.98 -24.92
C LEU A 9 28.88 29.97 -24.92
N SER A 10 29.11 28.75 -25.40
CA SER A 10 28.13 27.66 -25.37
C SER A 10 27.77 27.26 -23.92
N ALA A 11 28.77 27.12 -23.04
CA ALA A 11 28.56 26.84 -21.62
C ALA A 11 27.76 27.95 -20.92
N LEU A 12 28.09 29.23 -21.18
CA LEU A 12 27.35 30.39 -20.68
C LEU A 12 25.90 30.40 -21.21
N GLY A 13 25.70 30.10 -22.49
CA GLY A 13 24.38 30.00 -23.12
C GLY A 13 23.48 28.97 -22.43
N ARG A 14 24.02 27.81 -22.03
CA ARG A 14 23.29 26.75 -21.33
C ARG A 14 23.02 27.03 -19.85
N MET A 15 23.72 27.97 -19.22
CA MET A 15 23.52 28.29 -17.80
C MET A 15 22.11 28.86 -17.54
N ALA A 16 21.22 28.12 -16.87
CA ALA A 16 19.88 28.63 -16.57
C ALA A 16 19.92 29.94 -15.76
N GLY A 17 19.30 31.01 -16.29
CA GLY A 17 19.44 32.38 -15.77
C GLY A 17 18.81 32.63 -14.40
N ASN A 18 17.95 31.71 -13.95
CA ASN A 18 17.31 31.71 -12.64
C ASN A 18 18.01 30.82 -11.59
N LYS A 19 19.19 30.26 -11.91
CA LYS A 19 19.97 29.48 -10.94
C LYS A 19 20.65 30.41 -9.93
N ALA A 20 20.55 30.03 -8.66
CA ALA A 20 21.28 30.68 -7.59
C ALA A 20 22.80 30.45 -7.75
N LEU A 21 23.57 31.49 -7.43
CA LEU A 21 25.02 31.49 -7.31
C LEU A 21 25.39 31.90 -5.87
N PRO A 22 26.65 31.72 -5.42
CA PRO A 22 27.05 32.19 -4.10
C PRO A 22 26.77 33.69 -3.95
N ALA A 23 26.42 34.12 -2.74
CA ALA A 23 25.90 35.48 -2.50
C ALA A 23 26.88 36.61 -2.87
N SER A 24 28.18 36.32 -2.93
CA SER A 24 29.23 37.23 -3.34
C SER A 24 29.31 37.47 -4.86
N PHE A 25 28.51 36.78 -5.68
CA PHE A 25 28.55 36.89 -7.14
C PHE A 25 27.25 37.45 -7.73
N ALA A 26 27.40 38.11 -8.87
CA ALA A 26 26.28 38.57 -9.68
C ALA A 26 25.34 37.39 -10.06
N PRO A 27 24.01 37.59 -10.14
CA PRO A 27 23.07 36.55 -10.55
C PRO A 27 23.39 35.97 -11.93
N ALA A 28 23.08 34.68 -12.16
CA ALA A 28 23.42 33.96 -13.39
C ALA A 28 22.96 34.67 -14.68
N ARG A 29 21.86 35.43 -14.63
CA ARG A 29 21.38 36.22 -15.78
C ARG A 29 22.38 37.30 -16.21
N LEU A 30 23.07 37.96 -15.28
CA LEU A 30 24.06 39.00 -15.61
C LEU A 30 25.29 38.40 -16.27
N TRP A 31 25.74 37.22 -15.82
CA TRP A 31 26.83 36.48 -16.47
C TRP A 31 26.52 36.13 -17.93
N LYS A 32 25.25 35.82 -18.24
CA LYS A 32 24.81 35.59 -19.62
C LYS A 32 24.82 36.86 -20.47
N LEU A 33 24.34 37.97 -19.91
CA LEU A 33 24.31 39.26 -20.60
C LEU A 33 25.72 39.78 -20.88
N ALA A 34 26.65 39.60 -19.94
CA ALA A 34 28.06 39.98 -20.06
C ALA A 34 28.95 38.87 -20.65
N SER A 35 28.39 37.97 -21.46
CA SER A 35 29.10 36.76 -21.91
C SER A 35 30.38 37.06 -22.68
N ALA A 36 30.42 38.13 -23.48
CA ALA A 36 31.62 38.56 -24.20
C ALA A 36 32.76 38.96 -23.26
N GLN A 37 32.47 39.81 -22.27
CA GLN A 37 33.44 40.29 -21.28
C GLN A 37 33.90 39.15 -20.36
N VAL A 38 32.96 38.30 -19.93
CA VAL A 38 33.27 37.12 -19.12
C VAL A 38 34.20 36.17 -19.89
N CYS A 39 33.97 35.95 -21.18
CA CYS A 39 34.84 35.12 -22.00
C CYS A 39 36.26 35.70 -22.11
N GLN A 40 36.37 37.01 -22.36
CA GLN A 40 37.68 37.67 -22.47
C GLN A 40 38.48 37.56 -21.17
N ALA A 41 37.82 37.68 -20.02
CA ALA A 41 38.48 37.62 -18.71
C ALA A 41 38.84 36.19 -18.27
N LEU A 42 37.95 35.21 -18.49
CA LEU A 42 38.13 33.86 -17.92
C LEU A 42 38.85 32.87 -18.82
N LEU A 43 38.79 33.04 -20.14
CA LEU A 43 39.35 32.06 -21.07
C LEU A 43 40.86 31.84 -20.91
N PRO A 44 41.70 32.87 -20.69
CA PRO A 44 43.12 32.65 -20.42
C PRO A 44 43.35 31.82 -19.15
N ALA A 45 42.69 32.19 -18.05
CA ALA A 45 42.81 31.49 -16.76
C ALA A 45 42.33 30.02 -16.84
N MET A 46 41.25 29.74 -17.59
CA MET A 46 40.73 28.37 -17.79
C MET A 46 41.66 27.46 -18.60
N ASN A 47 42.60 28.04 -19.35
CA ASN A 47 43.57 27.31 -20.18
C ASN A 47 44.96 27.19 -19.54
N LEU A 48 45.15 27.71 -18.32
CA LEU A 48 46.37 27.52 -17.55
C LEU A 48 46.55 26.05 -17.13
N GLN A 49 47.74 25.71 -16.64
CA GLN A 49 47.98 24.39 -16.07
C GLN A 49 47.10 24.20 -14.82
N SER A 50 46.74 22.95 -14.50
CA SER A 50 45.82 22.68 -13.40
C SER A 50 46.28 23.28 -12.06
N ALA A 51 47.59 23.27 -11.78
CA ALA A 51 48.17 23.83 -10.56
C ALA A 51 48.13 25.37 -10.48
N GLU A 52 47.82 26.05 -11.58
CA GLU A 52 47.81 27.50 -11.71
C GLU A 52 46.38 28.08 -11.64
N LEU A 53 45.36 27.23 -11.41
CA LEU A 53 43.98 27.67 -11.26
C LEU A 53 43.79 28.50 -9.98
N GLU A 54 42.93 29.52 -10.07
CA GLU A 54 42.67 30.43 -8.97
C GLU A 54 42.09 29.71 -7.74
N PRO A 55 42.68 29.89 -6.54
CA PRO A 55 42.21 29.25 -5.31
C PRO A 55 40.72 29.47 -4.99
N GLU A 56 40.18 30.64 -5.37
CA GLU A 56 38.76 30.97 -5.20
C GLU A 56 37.82 30.02 -5.95
N TRP A 57 38.27 29.43 -7.06
CA TRP A 57 37.44 28.53 -7.87
C TRP A 57 37.16 27.22 -7.14
N HIS A 58 37.96 26.88 -6.14
CA HIS A 58 37.78 25.67 -5.33
C HIS A 58 36.80 25.83 -4.18
N LYS A 59 36.38 27.06 -3.86
CA LYS A 59 35.44 27.34 -2.78
C LYS A 59 34.02 26.96 -3.16
N VAL A 60 33.34 26.31 -2.22
CA VAL A 60 31.97 25.81 -2.37
C VAL A 60 31.14 26.29 -1.19
N GLN A 61 30.17 27.18 -1.42
CA GLN A 61 29.30 27.66 -0.35
C GLN A 61 28.19 26.63 -0.07
N LEU A 62 28.15 26.08 1.14
CA LEU A 62 27.15 25.11 1.56
C LEU A 62 25.91 25.81 2.11
N HIS A 63 24.74 25.44 1.58
CA HIS A 63 23.44 25.93 2.06
C HIS A 63 22.55 24.76 2.48
N MET A 64 21.86 24.88 3.62
CA MET A 64 21.05 23.80 4.17
C MET A 64 19.57 23.99 3.85
N ILE A 65 18.96 23.04 3.14
CA ILE A 65 17.54 23.06 2.79
C ILE A 65 16.75 22.08 3.66
N PRO A 66 15.62 22.48 4.27
CA PRO A 66 14.72 21.57 4.98
C PRO A 66 14.21 20.42 4.10
N LYS A 67 14.41 19.16 4.54
CA LYS A 67 13.77 17.97 3.93
C LYS A 67 12.33 17.81 4.39
N VAL A 68 11.99 18.35 5.56
CA VAL A 68 10.67 18.27 6.20
C VAL A 68 10.28 19.66 6.70
N ALA A 69 8.97 19.89 6.87
CA ALA A 69 8.44 21.20 7.27
C ALA A 69 8.97 21.68 8.64
N ILE A 70 9.23 20.75 9.56
CA ILE A 70 9.75 21.04 10.90
C ILE A 70 11.10 20.35 11.04
N VAL A 71 12.18 21.13 11.06
CA VAL A 71 13.55 20.63 11.24
C VAL A 71 13.88 20.63 12.72
N ARG A 72 14.11 19.45 13.30
CA ARG A 72 14.56 19.30 14.70
C ARG A 72 15.99 18.77 14.83
N GLU A 73 16.52 18.20 13.76
CA GLU A 73 17.84 17.55 13.75
C GLU A 73 18.56 17.84 12.42
N PRO A 74 19.90 17.85 12.38
CA PRO A 74 20.65 18.10 11.14
C PRO A 74 20.36 17.10 10.01
N LYS A 75 20.00 15.84 10.34
CA LYS A 75 19.66 14.81 9.33
C LYS A 75 18.42 15.19 8.50
N ALA A 76 17.54 16.01 9.07
CA ALA A 76 16.36 16.58 8.41
C ALA A 76 16.70 17.76 7.47
N LEU A 77 17.97 18.15 7.34
CA LEU A 77 18.46 19.10 6.35
C LEU A 77 19.11 18.37 5.16
N ARG A 78 19.04 19.00 3.98
CA ARG A 78 19.75 18.59 2.76
C ARG A 78 20.78 19.67 2.42
N PRO A 79 22.08 19.35 2.44
CA PRO A 79 23.07 20.29 1.95
C PRO A 79 22.92 20.49 0.44
N ILE A 80 23.07 21.73 0.00
CA ILE A 80 23.26 22.11 -1.40
C ILE A 80 24.54 22.92 -1.49
N ALA A 81 25.39 22.55 -2.43
CA ALA A 81 26.65 23.22 -2.73
C ALA A 81 26.45 24.25 -3.85
N LEU A 82 26.72 25.52 -3.56
CA LEU A 82 26.81 26.60 -4.53
C LEU A 82 28.28 26.78 -4.93
N LEU A 83 28.57 26.49 -6.20
CA LEU A 83 29.92 26.54 -6.75
C LEU A 83 30.25 27.92 -7.31
N HIS A 84 31.54 28.24 -7.34
CA HIS A 84 32.07 29.38 -8.07
C HIS A 84 31.61 29.34 -9.55
N PRO A 85 31.09 30.44 -10.13
CA PRO A 85 30.55 30.42 -11.50
C PRO A 85 31.60 30.02 -12.55
N ALA A 86 32.84 30.51 -12.44
CA ALA A 86 33.93 30.12 -13.33
C ALA A 86 34.23 28.60 -13.27
N ASN A 87 34.33 28.01 -12.08
CA ASN A 87 34.54 26.56 -11.94
C ASN A 87 33.37 25.76 -12.53
N LYS A 88 32.14 26.25 -12.34
CA LYS A 88 30.95 25.62 -12.92
C LYS A 88 30.96 25.65 -14.46
N LEU A 89 31.41 26.75 -15.06
CA LEU A 89 31.58 26.85 -16.50
C LEU A 89 32.69 25.92 -16.98
N LEU A 90 33.85 25.92 -16.31
CA LEU A 90 34.95 25.01 -16.61
C LEU A 90 34.53 23.54 -16.55
N ALA A 91 33.87 23.12 -15.46
CA ALA A 91 33.34 21.76 -15.32
C ALA A 91 32.32 21.40 -16.41
N THR A 92 31.56 22.37 -16.89
CA THR A 92 30.59 22.17 -17.98
C THR A 92 31.31 21.96 -19.33
N MET A 93 32.35 22.74 -19.62
CA MET A 93 33.16 22.55 -20.83
C MET A 93 33.92 21.22 -20.80
N ILE A 94 34.49 20.86 -19.64
CA ILE A 94 35.14 19.55 -19.46
C ILE A 94 34.13 18.43 -19.72
N ALA A 95 32.92 18.54 -19.17
CA ALA A 95 31.86 17.55 -19.38
C ALA A 95 31.55 17.37 -20.87
N ASP A 96 31.43 18.45 -21.65
CA ASP A 96 31.17 18.35 -23.10
C ASP A 96 32.29 17.63 -23.84
N GLN A 97 33.56 17.93 -23.51
CA GLN A 97 34.72 17.30 -24.16
C GLN A 97 34.82 15.80 -23.86
N VAL A 98 34.49 15.37 -22.64
CA VAL A 98 34.68 13.97 -22.21
C VAL A 98 33.42 13.10 -22.31
N GLN A 99 32.24 13.69 -22.51
CA GLN A 99 30.97 12.95 -22.55
C GLN A 99 30.98 11.84 -23.60
N GLY A 100 31.60 12.05 -24.77
CA GLY A 100 31.71 11.02 -25.81
C GLY A 100 32.51 9.79 -25.35
N LYS A 101 33.63 10.01 -24.65
CA LYS A 101 34.47 8.92 -24.10
C LYS A 101 33.72 8.13 -23.03
N ILE A 102 33.03 8.82 -22.13
CA ILE A 102 32.20 8.18 -21.09
C ILE A 102 31.05 7.39 -21.72
N ALA A 103 30.35 7.96 -22.71
CA ALA A 103 29.27 7.28 -23.40
C ALA A 103 29.74 6.00 -24.12
N ALA A 104 30.90 6.04 -24.76
CA ALA A 104 31.52 4.87 -25.38
C ALA A 104 31.86 3.79 -24.34
N TYR A 105 32.52 4.19 -23.24
CA TYR A 105 32.90 3.28 -22.15
C TYR A 105 31.70 2.64 -21.45
N LEU A 106 30.55 3.33 -21.39
CA LEU A 106 29.32 2.86 -20.73
C LEU A 106 28.30 2.24 -21.68
N SER A 107 28.63 2.08 -22.96
CA SER A 107 27.70 1.63 -24.01
C SER A 107 27.05 0.26 -23.71
N ASP A 108 27.82 -0.66 -23.14
CA ASP A 108 27.44 -2.02 -22.73
C ASP A 108 27.24 -2.16 -21.21
N VAL A 109 27.11 -1.05 -20.49
CA VAL A 109 26.93 -1.02 -19.02
C VAL A 109 25.49 -0.61 -18.70
N PRO A 110 24.77 -1.32 -17.81
CA PRO A 110 23.39 -1.01 -17.44
C PRO A 110 23.30 0.14 -16.41
N GLN A 111 23.99 1.25 -16.71
CA GLN A 111 23.92 2.52 -15.99
C GLN A 111 22.93 3.44 -16.68
N TRP A 112 21.79 3.70 -16.05
CA TRP A 112 20.66 4.40 -16.65
C TRP A 112 20.59 5.89 -16.29
N ALA A 113 21.37 6.33 -15.31
CA ALA A 113 21.40 7.73 -14.90
C ALA A 113 22.48 8.54 -15.63
N TYR A 114 22.21 9.84 -15.77
CA TYR A 114 23.16 10.88 -16.22
C TYR A 114 23.69 10.74 -17.65
N LEU A 115 23.18 9.80 -18.43
CA LEU A 115 23.57 9.59 -19.82
C LEU A 115 22.43 9.96 -20.77
N PRO A 116 22.75 10.53 -21.95
CA PRO A 116 21.74 10.85 -22.96
C PRO A 116 21.08 9.57 -23.49
N GLY A 117 19.78 9.64 -23.76
CA GLY A 117 19.02 8.50 -24.30
C GLY A 117 18.74 7.38 -23.30
N ARG A 118 19.08 7.55 -22.02
CA ARG A 118 18.75 6.63 -20.93
C ARG A 118 17.86 7.31 -19.91
N SER A 119 16.97 6.56 -19.28
CA SER A 119 15.96 7.12 -18.41
C SER A 119 15.61 6.21 -17.24
N THR A 120 14.86 6.76 -16.28
CA THR A 120 14.25 5.97 -15.20
C THR A 120 13.28 4.92 -15.73
N ALA A 121 12.70 5.13 -16.92
CA ALA A 121 11.79 4.19 -17.55
C ALA A 121 12.50 2.88 -17.87
N ASP A 122 13.67 2.96 -18.51
CA ASP A 122 14.44 1.79 -18.94
C ASP A 122 14.82 0.89 -17.74
N ALA A 123 15.28 1.52 -16.65
CA ALA A 123 15.61 0.82 -15.41
C ALA A 123 14.37 0.16 -14.76
N LEU A 124 13.21 0.81 -14.82
CA LEU A 124 11.95 0.29 -14.28
C LEU A 124 11.40 -0.86 -15.13
N GLU A 125 11.39 -0.73 -16.44
CA GLU A 125 10.92 -1.75 -17.38
C GLU A 125 11.76 -3.01 -17.27
N SER A 126 13.09 -2.86 -17.23
CA SER A 126 14.05 -3.93 -16.98
C SER A 126 13.73 -4.68 -15.67
N ALA A 127 13.57 -3.96 -14.55
CA ALA A 127 13.20 -4.56 -13.27
C ALA A 127 11.81 -5.25 -13.32
N CYS A 128 10.81 -4.61 -13.92
CA CYS A 128 9.45 -5.16 -14.02
C CYS A 128 9.40 -6.40 -14.90
N SER A 129 10.18 -6.46 -15.98
CA SER A 129 10.30 -7.63 -16.84
C SER A 129 10.75 -8.86 -16.05
N HIS A 130 11.80 -8.71 -15.23
CA HIS A 130 12.25 -9.77 -14.31
C HIS A 130 11.16 -10.19 -13.31
N LEU A 131 10.44 -9.24 -12.71
CA LEU A 131 9.36 -9.57 -11.77
C LEU A 131 8.23 -10.36 -12.44
N HIS A 132 7.84 -9.98 -13.66
CA HIS A 132 6.85 -10.72 -14.46
C HIS A 132 7.37 -12.12 -14.80
N GLN A 133 8.61 -12.24 -15.26
CA GLN A 133 9.24 -13.53 -15.58
C GLN A 133 9.21 -14.47 -14.38
N VAL A 134 9.67 -14.03 -13.21
CA VAL A 134 9.67 -14.84 -11.99
C VAL A 134 8.27 -15.22 -11.55
N ARG A 135 7.30 -14.29 -11.65
CA ARG A 135 5.90 -14.60 -11.35
C ARG A 135 5.38 -15.72 -12.26
N SER A 136 5.65 -15.66 -13.56
CA SER A 136 5.28 -16.70 -14.52
C SER A 136 5.94 -18.04 -14.19
N LEU A 137 7.23 -18.04 -13.82
CA LEU A 137 7.95 -19.27 -13.43
C LEU A 137 7.36 -19.90 -12.17
N VAL A 138 7.06 -19.08 -11.15
CA VAL A 138 6.47 -19.55 -9.90
C VAL A 138 5.06 -20.09 -10.15
N GLN A 139 4.25 -19.39 -10.95
CA GLN A 139 2.90 -19.85 -11.31
C GLN A 139 2.94 -21.16 -12.10
N ALA A 140 3.81 -21.27 -13.11
CA ALA A 140 3.93 -22.47 -13.93
C ALA A 140 4.36 -23.71 -13.11
N ASN A 141 5.12 -23.52 -12.04
CA ASN A 141 5.54 -24.61 -11.15
C ASN A 141 4.59 -24.81 -9.96
N THR A 142 3.60 -23.95 -9.77
CA THR A 142 2.54 -24.14 -8.76
C THR A 142 1.49 -25.05 -9.36
N GLN A 143 1.62 -26.35 -9.11
CA GLN A 143 0.75 -27.35 -9.73
C GLN A 143 -0.70 -27.23 -9.27
N THR A 144 -1.62 -27.27 -10.23
CA THR A 144 -3.03 -27.50 -9.96
C THR A 144 -3.29 -29.00 -9.77
N ILE A 145 -4.36 -29.35 -9.04
CA ILE A 145 -4.76 -30.75 -8.79
C ILE A 145 -4.80 -31.58 -10.09
N PRO A 146 -5.38 -31.10 -11.21
CA PRO A 146 -5.39 -31.83 -12.48
C PRO A 146 -4.00 -32.09 -13.08
N GLN A 147 -3.05 -31.16 -12.95
CA GLN A 147 -1.68 -31.31 -13.49
C GLN A 147 -0.90 -32.40 -12.77
N ARG A 148 -1.19 -32.63 -11.47
CA ARG A 148 -0.62 -33.76 -10.70
C ARG A 148 -1.11 -35.10 -11.21
N PHE A 149 -2.40 -35.21 -11.56
CA PHE A 149 -2.97 -36.42 -12.14
C PHE A 149 -2.42 -36.72 -13.55
N GLN A 150 -1.93 -35.71 -14.28
CA GLN A 150 -1.27 -35.85 -15.59
C GLN A 150 0.24 -36.14 -15.48
N GLY A 151 0.74 -36.54 -14.32
CA GLY A 151 2.15 -36.95 -14.15
C GLY A 151 3.18 -35.83 -14.26
N HIS A 152 2.78 -34.55 -14.23
CA HIS A 152 3.74 -33.46 -14.21
C HIS A 152 4.54 -33.49 -12.90
N THR A 153 5.86 -33.38 -12.98
CA THR A 153 6.74 -33.33 -11.80
C THR A 153 7.19 -31.88 -11.56
N PRO A 154 6.98 -31.32 -10.36
CA PRO A 154 7.41 -29.96 -10.08
C PRO A 154 8.94 -29.91 -9.95
N HIS A 155 9.55 -28.80 -10.37
CA HIS A 155 10.96 -28.56 -10.14
C HIS A 155 11.27 -28.56 -8.62
N GLN A 156 12.47 -29.05 -8.27
CA GLN A 156 12.93 -29.06 -6.88
C GLN A 156 12.99 -27.66 -6.27
N LEU A 157 13.44 -26.68 -7.04
CA LEU A 157 13.46 -25.28 -6.64
C LEU A 157 13.43 -24.39 -7.89
N ILE A 158 12.45 -23.50 -7.96
CA ILE A 158 12.37 -22.49 -9.02
C ILE A 158 11.88 -21.17 -8.44
N GLY A 159 12.41 -20.05 -8.94
CA GLY A 159 12.04 -18.74 -8.45
C GLY A 159 12.97 -17.63 -8.88
N GLY A 160 12.93 -16.54 -8.13
CA GLY A 160 13.82 -15.41 -8.31
C GLY A 160 14.03 -14.60 -7.05
N ILE A 161 15.16 -13.89 -7.04
CA ILE A 161 15.59 -13.02 -5.96
C ILE A 161 16.02 -11.68 -6.55
N SER A 162 15.64 -10.59 -5.89
CA SER A 162 16.09 -9.23 -6.23
C SER A 162 16.62 -8.53 -5.01
N ILE A 163 17.69 -7.77 -5.15
CA ILE A 163 18.29 -6.95 -4.09
C ILE A 163 18.33 -5.48 -4.51
N SER A 164 17.92 -4.61 -3.60
CA SER A 164 18.01 -3.16 -3.75
C SER A 164 19.02 -2.63 -2.74
N LEU A 165 20.17 -2.17 -3.23
CA LEU A 165 21.31 -1.71 -2.42
C LEU A 165 21.28 -0.17 -2.34
N ASP A 166 21.44 0.37 -1.12
CA ASP A 166 21.57 1.82 -0.87
C ASP A 166 22.99 2.13 -0.42
N VAL A 167 23.75 2.88 -1.24
CA VAL A 167 25.13 3.28 -0.93
C VAL A 167 25.13 4.49 0.00
N LYS A 168 25.87 4.41 1.11
CA LYS A 168 26.04 5.52 2.04
C LYS A 168 26.85 6.64 1.41
N LYS A 169 26.27 7.85 1.38
CA LYS A 169 26.95 9.08 0.94
C LYS A 169 27.65 8.90 -0.42
N ALA A 170 26.98 8.26 -1.36
CA ALA A 170 27.52 7.84 -2.66
C ALA A 170 28.56 8.80 -3.28
N PHE A 171 28.15 10.02 -3.62
CA PHE A 171 29.04 11.02 -4.25
C PHE A 171 30.22 11.43 -3.37
N ASP A 172 30.07 11.44 -2.05
CA ASP A 172 31.08 11.91 -1.10
C ASP A 172 32.12 10.81 -0.77
N SER A 173 31.76 9.53 -0.95
CA SER A 173 32.59 8.37 -0.61
C SER A 173 33.52 7.92 -1.73
N LEU A 174 33.41 8.48 -2.94
CA LEU A 174 34.16 8.00 -4.10
C LEU A 174 35.66 8.34 -3.98
N SER A 175 36.53 7.32 -4.02
CA SER A 175 37.99 7.53 -4.03
C SER A 175 38.46 8.21 -5.32
N HIS A 176 39.33 9.21 -5.19
CA HIS A 176 39.95 9.87 -6.36
C HIS A 176 40.85 8.91 -7.14
N GLY A 177 41.56 8.00 -6.48
CA GLY A 177 42.37 6.98 -7.16
C GLY A 177 41.51 5.99 -7.96
N PHE A 178 40.36 5.58 -7.40
CA PHE A 178 39.42 4.72 -8.14
C PHE A 178 38.83 5.44 -9.36
N LEU A 179 38.53 6.73 -9.23
CA LEU A 179 38.05 7.54 -10.34
C LEU A 179 39.12 7.75 -11.41
N GLU A 180 40.37 7.95 -11.00
CA GLU A 180 41.51 8.03 -11.91
C GLU A 180 41.64 6.77 -12.77
N GLU A 181 41.59 5.59 -12.15
CA GLU A 181 41.61 4.31 -12.86
C GLU A 181 40.46 4.20 -13.86
N ALA A 182 39.25 4.59 -13.46
CA ALA A 182 38.09 4.59 -14.36
C ALA A 182 38.26 5.53 -15.56
N MET A 183 38.85 6.72 -15.36
CA MET A 183 39.14 7.66 -16.45
C MET A 183 40.23 7.11 -17.38
N ARG A 184 41.26 6.45 -16.85
CA ARG A 184 42.29 5.78 -17.68
C ARG A 184 41.69 4.68 -18.55
N GLU A 185 40.84 3.84 -17.98
CA GLU A 185 40.12 2.78 -18.73
C GLU A 185 39.19 3.36 -19.82
N ALA A 186 38.61 4.53 -19.58
CA ALA A 186 37.79 5.26 -20.55
C ALA A 186 38.60 6.13 -21.53
N LEU A 187 39.93 5.95 -21.60
CA LEU A 187 40.83 6.61 -22.55
C LEU A 187 40.89 8.14 -22.39
N PHE A 188 40.83 8.62 -21.15
CA PHE A 188 41.14 10.02 -20.85
C PHE A 188 42.66 10.23 -20.92
N SER A 189 43.06 11.37 -21.47
CA SER A 189 44.45 11.83 -21.47
C SER A 189 44.90 12.22 -20.07
N ALA A 190 46.21 12.18 -19.82
CA ALA A 190 46.78 12.59 -18.53
C ALA A 190 46.42 14.03 -18.13
N GLN A 191 46.30 14.94 -19.10
CA GLN A 191 45.89 16.32 -18.85
C GLN A 191 44.43 16.43 -18.42
N GLU A 192 43.52 15.67 -19.03
CA GLU A 192 42.10 15.63 -18.65
C GLU A 192 41.96 15.09 -17.22
N ILE A 193 42.63 13.99 -16.92
CA ILE A 193 42.65 13.37 -15.59
C ILE A 193 43.18 14.35 -14.55
N SER A 194 44.35 14.95 -14.78
CA SER A 194 44.96 15.91 -13.87
C SER A 194 44.02 17.08 -13.54
N LEU A 195 43.42 17.69 -14.57
CA LEU A 195 42.50 18.81 -14.39
C LEU A 195 41.25 18.39 -13.60
N ILE A 196 40.65 17.25 -13.93
CA ILE A 196 39.45 16.74 -13.25
C ILE A 196 39.76 16.43 -11.79
N LEU A 197 40.86 15.73 -11.50
CA LEU A 197 41.26 15.40 -10.13
C LEU A 197 41.61 16.65 -9.33
N HIS A 198 42.31 17.61 -9.93
CA HIS A 198 42.66 18.88 -9.27
C HIS A 198 41.40 19.64 -8.82
N LEU A 199 40.38 19.74 -9.70
CA LEU A 199 39.11 20.40 -9.39
C LEU A 199 38.37 19.80 -8.20
N HIS A 200 38.50 18.49 -7.98
CA HIS A 200 37.76 17.76 -6.94
C HIS A 200 38.55 17.61 -5.63
N SER A 201 39.85 17.35 -5.70
CA SER A 201 40.74 17.17 -4.53
C SER A 201 41.00 18.46 -3.76
N HIS A 202 40.99 19.62 -4.42
CA HIS A 202 41.29 20.91 -3.79
C HIS A 202 40.02 21.62 -3.28
N ALA A 203 38.86 20.99 -3.39
CA ALA A 203 37.58 21.59 -3.06
C ALA A 203 37.45 21.91 -1.57
N CYS A 204 37.04 23.15 -1.26
CA CYS A 204 36.85 23.64 0.10
C CYS A 204 35.39 24.03 0.33
N LEU A 205 34.69 23.28 1.18
CA LEU A 205 33.33 23.61 1.64
C LEU A 205 33.37 24.75 2.64
N GLN A 206 32.61 25.81 2.39
CA GLN A 206 32.38 26.91 3.30
C GLN A 206 30.99 26.76 3.92
N VAL A 207 30.94 26.58 5.23
CA VAL A 207 29.70 26.40 5.99
C VAL A 207 29.47 27.65 6.84
N SER A 208 28.29 28.25 6.73
CA SER A 208 27.88 29.39 7.55
C SER A 208 26.60 29.10 8.31
N SER A 209 26.57 29.35 9.61
CA SER A 209 25.38 29.25 10.46
C SER A 209 25.31 30.45 11.40
N GLY A 210 24.38 31.39 11.13
CA GLY A 210 24.35 32.68 11.82
C GLY A 210 25.66 33.45 11.59
N THR A 211 26.35 33.79 12.67
CA THR A 211 27.66 34.47 12.63
C THR A 211 28.85 33.50 12.50
N ALA A 212 28.66 32.21 12.76
CA ALA A 212 29.73 31.22 12.70
C ALA A 212 30.03 30.81 11.25
N LYS A 213 31.33 30.74 10.91
CA LYS A 213 31.84 30.26 9.62
C LYS A 213 32.88 29.16 9.84
N ALA A 214 32.82 28.11 9.03
CA ALA A 214 33.81 27.03 9.02
C ALA A 214 34.20 26.70 7.58
N SER A 215 35.45 26.26 7.39
CA SER A 215 35.97 25.77 6.11
C SER A 215 36.41 24.32 6.27
N VAL A 216 36.00 23.46 5.33
CA VAL A 216 36.28 22.02 5.35
C VAL A 216 36.78 21.59 3.98
N TYR A 217 38.01 21.07 3.92
CA TYR A 217 38.58 20.51 2.69
C TYR A 217 38.05 19.11 2.43
N LEU A 218 37.75 18.80 1.17
CA LEU A 218 37.28 17.47 0.76
C LEU A 218 38.46 16.55 0.45
N GLY A 219 38.62 15.49 1.24
CA GLY A 219 39.65 14.48 1.00
C GLY A 219 39.24 13.38 0.01
N THR A 220 37.94 13.18 -0.21
CA THR A 220 37.37 12.18 -1.12
C THR A 220 36.10 12.71 -1.77
N GLY A 221 35.62 12.01 -2.78
CA GLY A 221 34.34 12.23 -3.41
C GLY A 221 34.38 13.24 -4.55
N VAL A 222 33.23 13.36 -5.19
CA VAL A 222 32.96 14.33 -6.25
C VAL A 222 32.01 15.40 -5.74
N ARG A 223 32.18 16.63 -6.21
CA ARG A 223 31.50 17.81 -5.66
C ARG A 223 30.02 17.78 -6.03
N GLN A 224 29.13 17.85 -5.04
CA GLN A 224 27.71 18.00 -5.32
C GLN A 224 27.43 19.36 -5.98
N GLY A 225 26.50 19.41 -6.94
CA GLY A 225 26.17 20.65 -7.68
C GLY A 225 27.09 20.99 -8.86
N CYS A 226 28.19 20.26 -9.02
CA CYS A 226 29.08 20.34 -10.19
C CYS A 226 28.42 19.64 -11.39
N SER A 227 28.51 20.24 -12.58
CA SER A 227 27.95 19.68 -13.82
C SER A 227 28.66 18.41 -14.29
N LEU A 228 29.94 18.24 -13.93
CA LEU A 228 30.75 17.08 -14.30
C LEU A 228 30.54 15.88 -13.36
N SER A 229 30.28 16.10 -12.08
CA SER A 229 30.18 15.03 -11.06
C SER A 229 29.20 13.89 -11.41
N PRO A 230 28.01 14.15 -12.01
CA PRO A 230 27.11 13.06 -12.40
C PRO A 230 27.71 12.12 -13.45
N LEU A 231 28.48 12.64 -14.41
CA LEU A 231 29.16 11.83 -15.42
C LEU A 231 30.32 11.02 -14.80
N LEU A 232 31.08 11.62 -13.88
CA LEU A 232 32.13 10.92 -13.14
C LEU A 232 31.56 9.79 -12.28
N TRP A 233 30.40 10.00 -11.67
CA TRP A 233 29.69 8.96 -10.93
C TRP A 233 29.24 7.82 -11.86
N ALA A 234 28.66 8.14 -13.02
CA ALA A 234 28.28 7.14 -14.01
C ALA A 234 29.48 6.32 -14.49
N LEU A 235 30.61 6.97 -14.73
CA LEU A 235 31.88 6.33 -15.10
C LEU A 235 32.36 5.37 -14.00
N ALA A 236 32.43 5.85 -12.75
CA ALA A 236 32.89 5.05 -11.62
C ALA A 236 32.01 3.83 -11.36
N THR A 237 30.69 3.99 -11.38
CA THR A 237 29.75 2.87 -11.22
C THR A 237 29.82 1.88 -12.38
N GLY A 238 30.10 2.35 -13.61
CA GLY A 238 30.39 1.45 -14.73
C GLY A 238 31.65 0.61 -14.52
N ARG A 239 32.70 1.19 -13.94
CA ARG A 239 33.89 0.44 -13.54
C ARG A 239 33.57 -0.61 -12.46
N VAL A 240 32.78 -0.26 -11.44
CA VAL A 240 32.30 -1.21 -10.43
C VAL A 240 31.62 -2.41 -11.09
N TYR A 241 30.74 -2.16 -12.07
CA TYR A 241 30.07 -3.21 -12.80
C TYR A 241 31.06 -4.08 -13.60
N ARG A 242 32.07 -3.52 -14.26
CA ARG A 242 33.10 -4.31 -14.95
C ARG A 242 33.92 -5.18 -13.99
N LEU A 243 34.31 -4.65 -12.83
CA LEU A 243 34.99 -5.43 -11.79
C LEU A 243 34.11 -6.57 -11.26
N TYR A 244 32.82 -6.30 -11.10
CA TYR A 244 31.84 -7.33 -10.74
C TYR A 244 31.77 -8.43 -11.81
N LEU A 245 31.68 -8.07 -13.10
CA LEU A 245 31.69 -9.05 -14.19
C LEU A 245 32.97 -9.89 -14.22
N ALA A 246 34.13 -9.28 -13.99
CA ALA A 246 35.40 -9.99 -13.92
C ALA A 246 35.39 -11.02 -12.79
N ALA A 247 34.96 -10.63 -11.59
CA ALA A 247 34.86 -11.52 -10.43
C ALA A 247 33.85 -12.66 -10.64
N LEU A 248 32.74 -12.40 -11.33
CA LEU A 248 31.78 -13.46 -11.68
C LEU A 248 32.35 -14.49 -12.65
N ARG A 249 33.18 -14.07 -13.62
CA ARG A 249 33.81 -14.96 -14.59
C ARG A 249 34.82 -15.89 -13.93
N GLU A 250 35.60 -15.37 -12.99
CA GLU A 250 36.57 -16.16 -12.21
C GLU A 250 35.88 -17.33 -11.48
N ASP A 251 34.71 -17.06 -10.88
CA ASP A 251 33.95 -18.07 -10.12
C ASP A 251 32.89 -18.82 -10.93
N SER A 252 32.79 -18.58 -12.26
CA SER A 252 31.75 -19.12 -13.15
C SER A 252 30.31 -18.90 -12.62
N LEU A 253 30.05 -17.70 -12.10
CA LEU A 253 28.78 -17.32 -11.49
C LEU A 253 27.86 -16.59 -12.49
N PRO A 254 26.53 -16.72 -12.34
CA PRO A 254 25.57 -16.03 -13.19
C PRO A 254 25.58 -14.52 -12.91
N GLU A 255 25.61 -13.72 -13.95
CA GLU A 255 25.58 -12.25 -13.83
C GLU A 255 24.31 -11.74 -13.16
N GLY A 256 23.16 -12.26 -13.61
CA GLY A 256 21.86 -11.71 -13.32
C GLY A 256 21.60 -10.38 -14.02
N LEU A 257 20.40 -9.85 -13.84
CA LEU A 257 20.04 -8.51 -14.28
C LEU A 257 20.51 -7.49 -13.25
N THR A 258 21.43 -6.62 -13.63
CA THR A 258 21.90 -5.51 -12.79
C THR A 258 21.48 -4.19 -13.40
N ASN A 259 20.78 -3.36 -12.65
CA ASN A 259 20.41 -1.99 -13.02
C ASN A 259 21.07 -1.02 -12.05
N MET A 260 21.75 -0.02 -12.59
CA MET A 260 22.29 1.09 -11.81
C MET A 260 21.59 2.37 -12.23
N PHE A 261 21.08 3.12 -11.25
CA PHE A 261 20.53 4.45 -11.49
C PHE A 261 21.04 5.39 -10.40
N ALA A 262 22.02 6.22 -10.74
CA ALA A 262 22.70 7.06 -9.79
C ALA A 262 23.24 6.21 -8.62
N ASP A 263 22.82 6.48 -7.38
CA ASP A 263 23.21 5.76 -6.16
C ASP A 263 22.39 4.48 -5.89
N ASP A 264 21.29 4.27 -6.60
CA ASP A 264 20.45 3.08 -6.48
C ASP A 264 21.01 1.93 -7.34
N PHE A 265 21.43 0.84 -6.70
CA PHE A 265 21.81 -0.41 -7.37
C PHE A 265 20.71 -1.46 -7.16
N PHE A 266 20.28 -2.09 -8.25
CA PHE A 266 19.25 -3.12 -8.25
C PHE A 266 19.75 -4.36 -8.98
N GLY A 267 19.92 -5.46 -8.26
CA GLY A 267 20.32 -6.75 -8.82
C GLY A 267 19.16 -7.74 -8.80
N SER A 268 19.05 -8.62 -9.79
CA SER A 268 17.98 -9.61 -9.92
C SER A 268 18.44 -10.90 -10.60
N TRP A 269 18.10 -12.04 -10.02
CA TRP A 269 18.50 -13.36 -10.51
C TRP A 269 17.31 -14.31 -10.53
N THR A 270 17.27 -15.19 -11.53
CA THR A 270 16.34 -16.31 -11.61
C THR A 270 17.10 -17.62 -11.36
N TYR A 271 16.41 -18.62 -10.81
CA TYR A 271 16.99 -19.94 -10.58
C TYR A 271 15.94 -21.02 -10.82
N ARG A 272 16.40 -22.17 -11.33
CA ARG A 272 15.57 -23.36 -11.64
C ARG A 272 16.08 -24.65 -10.98
N SER A 273 17.09 -24.53 -10.11
CA SER A 273 17.63 -25.64 -9.32
C SER A 273 18.22 -25.12 -7.99
N PRO A 274 18.44 -26.01 -7.00
CA PRO A 274 19.19 -25.68 -5.78
C PRO A 274 20.56 -25.06 -6.03
N ASP A 275 21.32 -25.58 -7.00
CA ASP A 275 22.66 -25.07 -7.30
C ASP A 275 22.63 -23.72 -8.01
N ALA A 276 21.66 -23.50 -8.90
CA ALA A 276 21.43 -22.19 -9.51
C ALA A 276 21.05 -21.14 -8.46
N PHE A 277 20.26 -21.52 -7.44
CA PHE A 277 19.97 -20.64 -6.31
C PHE A 277 21.24 -20.29 -5.51
N ARG A 278 22.07 -21.28 -5.16
CA ARG A 278 23.35 -21.05 -4.46
C ARG A 278 24.28 -20.17 -5.29
N ALA A 279 24.33 -20.35 -6.60
CA ALA A 279 25.08 -19.52 -7.52
C ALA A 279 24.57 -18.07 -7.51
N ALA A 280 23.25 -17.85 -7.58
CA ALA A 280 22.66 -16.52 -7.47
C ALA A 280 22.97 -15.83 -6.13
N ILE A 281 22.95 -16.57 -5.01
CA ILE A 281 23.35 -16.04 -3.69
C ILE A 281 24.82 -15.63 -3.68
N ARG A 282 25.71 -16.42 -4.29
CA ARG A 282 27.12 -16.07 -4.44
C ARG A 282 27.30 -14.84 -5.33
N SER A 283 26.58 -14.71 -6.44
CA SER A 283 26.62 -13.51 -7.30
C SER A 283 26.24 -12.24 -6.53
N ILE A 284 25.20 -12.28 -5.69
CA ILE A 284 24.84 -11.16 -4.81
C ILE A 284 25.99 -10.84 -3.84
N GLY A 285 26.58 -11.89 -3.26
CA GLY A 285 27.77 -11.78 -2.40
C GLY A 285 28.92 -11.07 -3.08
N THR A 286 29.23 -11.44 -4.33
CA THR A 286 30.28 -10.86 -5.17
C THR A 286 30.00 -9.40 -5.51
N LEU A 287 28.75 -9.03 -5.82
CA LEU A 287 28.35 -7.63 -6.05
C LEU A 287 28.60 -6.77 -4.81
N VAL A 288 28.13 -7.23 -3.65
CA VAL A 288 28.31 -6.52 -2.37
C VAL A 288 29.79 -6.44 -2.00
N HIS A 289 30.55 -7.52 -2.22
CA HIS A 289 31.98 -7.55 -1.95
C HIS A 289 32.75 -6.57 -2.84
N THR A 290 32.39 -6.49 -4.13
CA THR A 290 32.98 -5.56 -5.10
C THR A 290 32.76 -4.11 -4.66
N LEU A 291 31.52 -3.76 -4.28
CA LEU A 291 31.20 -2.43 -3.74
C LEU A 291 32.04 -2.10 -2.50
N LYS A 292 32.15 -3.05 -1.57
CA LYS A 292 32.96 -2.85 -0.36
C LYS A 292 34.45 -2.66 -0.67
N ARG A 293 35.01 -3.43 -1.61
CA ARG A 293 36.43 -3.34 -2.01
C ARG A 293 36.79 -1.98 -2.61
N VAL A 294 35.86 -1.34 -3.32
CA VAL A 294 36.08 -0.02 -3.92
C VAL A 294 35.78 1.14 -2.95
N GLY A 295 35.46 0.85 -1.69
CA GLY A 295 35.16 1.85 -0.67
C GLY A 295 33.70 2.34 -0.65
N LEU A 296 32.79 1.71 -1.39
CA LEU A 296 31.37 2.05 -1.39
C LEU A 296 30.62 1.23 -0.33
N GLU A 297 30.43 1.84 0.85
CA GLU A 297 29.70 1.22 1.95
C GLU A 297 28.18 1.19 1.74
N LEU A 298 27.55 0.08 2.14
CA LEU A 298 26.10 -0.08 2.08
C LEU A 298 25.39 0.30 3.38
N SER A 299 24.21 0.90 3.23
CA SER A 299 23.25 1.09 4.32
C SER A 299 22.40 -0.17 4.49
N LEU A 300 22.83 -1.07 5.38
CA LEU A 300 22.13 -2.36 5.62
C LEU A 300 20.67 -2.20 6.06
N GLU A 301 20.33 -1.11 6.77
CA GLU A 301 18.95 -0.83 7.20
C GLU A 301 17.99 -0.57 6.03
N LYS A 302 18.50 0.05 4.97
CA LYS A 302 17.72 0.43 3.78
C LYS A 302 17.82 -0.59 2.65
N THR A 303 18.88 -1.40 2.69
CA THR A 303 19.10 -2.47 1.73
C THR A 303 18.13 -3.60 1.98
N VAL A 304 17.38 -4.01 0.96
CA VAL A 304 16.29 -5.00 1.10
C VAL A 304 16.29 -6.00 -0.03
N LEU A 305 15.76 -7.19 0.26
CA LEU A 305 15.57 -8.30 -0.67
C LEU A 305 14.09 -8.53 -0.97
N LEU A 306 13.78 -8.80 -2.22
CA LEU A 306 12.55 -9.49 -2.63
C LEU A 306 12.92 -10.92 -3.01
N MET A 307 12.07 -11.88 -2.68
CA MET A 307 12.24 -13.27 -3.11
C MET A 307 10.89 -13.93 -3.33
N ALA A 308 10.79 -14.74 -4.37
CA ALA A 308 9.69 -15.69 -4.58
C ALA A 308 10.27 -17.02 -5.06
N SER A 309 9.93 -18.11 -4.38
CA SER A 309 10.39 -19.46 -4.70
C SER A 309 9.26 -20.46 -4.52
N THR A 310 9.25 -21.51 -5.34
CA THR A 310 8.38 -22.69 -5.22
C THR A 310 9.18 -23.96 -5.56
N GLY A 311 8.66 -25.13 -5.20
CA GLY A 311 9.32 -26.43 -5.37
C GLY A 311 9.47 -27.22 -4.08
N THR A 312 9.78 -28.51 -4.21
CA THR A 312 9.85 -29.47 -3.09
C THR A 312 10.98 -29.20 -2.11
N SER A 313 12.05 -28.54 -2.56
CA SER A 313 13.28 -28.30 -1.80
C SER A 313 13.43 -26.86 -1.29
N VAL A 314 12.36 -26.03 -1.35
CA VAL A 314 12.41 -24.65 -0.85
C VAL A 314 12.78 -24.61 0.63
N SER A 315 12.14 -25.45 1.46
CA SER A 315 12.37 -25.46 2.91
C SER A 315 13.81 -25.85 3.25
N SER A 316 14.34 -26.91 2.64
CA SER A 316 15.69 -27.41 2.92
C SER A 316 16.79 -26.47 2.38
N VAL A 317 16.65 -25.98 1.15
CA VAL A 317 17.72 -25.20 0.49
C VAL A 317 17.66 -23.74 0.93
N VAL A 318 16.50 -23.08 0.83
CA VAL A 318 16.37 -21.66 1.18
C VAL A 318 16.38 -21.49 2.70
N GLY A 319 15.86 -22.46 3.45
CA GLY A 319 15.89 -22.46 4.92
C GLY A 319 17.31 -22.34 5.48
N GLY A 320 18.31 -22.97 4.85
CA GLY A 320 19.71 -22.88 5.26
C GLY A 320 20.33 -21.48 5.17
N TYR A 321 19.70 -20.55 4.45
CA TYR A 321 20.11 -19.15 4.34
C TYR A 321 19.18 -18.20 5.12
N ARG A 322 18.02 -18.66 5.58
CA ARG A 322 17.04 -17.82 6.26
C ARG A 322 17.39 -17.68 7.74
N VAL A 323 17.33 -16.46 8.22
CA VAL A 323 17.51 -16.13 9.64
C VAL A 323 16.33 -15.28 10.08
N TYR A 324 15.67 -15.68 11.17
CA TYR A 324 14.63 -14.86 11.79
C TYR A 324 15.23 -14.03 12.92
N LYS A 325 15.03 -12.72 12.88
CA LYS A 325 15.55 -11.79 13.89
C LYS A 325 14.59 -10.62 14.07
N GLU A 326 14.31 -10.25 15.31
CA GLU A 326 13.53 -9.04 15.66
C GLU A 326 12.18 -8.94 14.91
N GLY A 327 11.46 -10.05 14.78
CA GLY A 327 10.16 -10.06 14.12
C GLY A 327 10.21 -10.09 12.58
N ALA A 328 11.40 -10.15 11.97
CA ALA A 328 11.60 -10.07 10.53
C ALA A 328 12.47 -11.20 9.98
N THR A 329 12.23 -11.54 8.71
CA THR A 329 13.01 -12.53 7.98
C THR A 329 14.20 -11.86 7.29
N TYR A 330 15.37 -12.45 7.45
CA TYR A 330 16.62 -12.06 6.79
C TYR A 330 17.15 -13.23 5.97
N LEU A 331 17.93 -12.89 4.95
CA LEU A 331 18.75 -13.84 4.23
C LEU A 331 20.21 -13.58 4.56
N GLN A 332 20.93 -14.62 4.96
CA GLN A 332 22.35 -14.57 5.25
C GLN A 332 23.13 -14.84 3.97
N ILE A 333 23.79 -13.81 3.44
CA ILE A 333 24.54 -13.89 2.19
C ILE A 333 26.05 -13.90 2.50
N PRO A 334 26.83 -14.85 1.93
CA PRO A 334 28.29 -14.82 2.03
C PRO A 334 28.85 -13.65 1.21
N VAL A 335 29.70 -12.84 1.82
CA VAL A 335 30.35 -11.66 1.22
C VAL A 335 31.83 -11.71 1.55
N GLY A 336 32.64 -12.22 0.62
CA GLY A 336 34.03 -12.60 0.90
C GLY A 336 34.10 -13.61 2.04
N GLN A 337 34.92 -13.34 3.06
CA GLN A 337 35.06 -14.19 4.25
C GLN A 337 33.96 -13.97 5.32
N SER A 338 33.10 -12.97 5.15
CA SER A 338 32.06 -12.61 6.11
C SER A 338 30.67 -13.04 5.65
N ARG A 339 29.69 -13.07 6.55
CA ARG A 339 28.27 -13.26 6.21
C ARG A 339 27.47 -12.02 6.60
N VAL A 340 26.68 -11.51 5.68
CA VAL A 340 25.87 -10.29 5.87
C VAL A 340 24.39 -10.64 5.83
N LEU A 341 23.61 -10.07 6.75
CA LEU A 341 22.16 -10.26 6.81
C LEU A 341 21.44 -9.17 6.05
N PHE A 342 20.62 -9.55 5.08
CA PHE A 342 19.76 -8.64 4.33
C PHE A 342 18.29 -8.93 4.58
N LYS A 343 17.51 -7.89 4.87
CA LYS A 343 16.09 -8.03 5.22
C LYS A 343 15.27 -8.43 4.00
N VAL A 344 14.51 -9.52 4.12
CA VAL A 344 13.55 -9.95 3.10
C VAL A 344 12.22 -9.25 3.34
N VAL A 345 11.68 -8.62 2.30
CA VAL A 345 10.41 -7.89 2.35
C VAL A 345 9.48 -8.37 1.24
N SER A 346 8.17 -8.20 1.43
CA SER A 346 7.18 -8.54 0.41
C SER A 346 7.07 -7.49 -0.70
N SER A 347 7.37 -6.23 -0.38
CA SER A 347 7.42 -5.15 -1.37
C SER A 347 8.35 -4.03 -0.90
N HIS A 348 8.94 -3.30 -1.85
CA HIS A 348 9.75 -2.11 -1.55
C HIS A 348 9.59 -1.04 -2.63
N LYS A 349 10.11 0.17 -2.37
CA LYS A 349 10.07 1.29 -3.32
C LYS A 349 11.40 1.35 -4.08
N TYR A 350 11.37 1.30 -5.39
CA TYR A 350 12.53 1.48 -6.29
C TYR A 350 12.19 2.52 -7.35
N LEU A 351 13.03 3.55 -7.51
CA LEU A 351 12.82 4.67 -8.44
C LEU A 351 11.40 5.26 -8.40
N GLY A 352 10.75 5.26 -7.23
CA GLY A 352 9.39 5.77 -7.03
C GLY A 352 8.25 4.81 -7.39
N ALA A 353 8.54 3.63 -7.94
CA ALA A 353 7.59 2.54 -8.14
C ALA A 353 7.61 1.56 -6.94
N ARG A 354 6.49 0.87 -6.68
CA ARG A 354 6.44 -0.26 -5.72
C ARG A 354 6.72 -1.56 -6.47
N LEU A 355 7.77 -2.26 -6.09
CA LEU A 355 8.14 -3.58 -6.60
C LEU A 355 7.72 -4.68 -5.62
N SER A 356 7.32 -5.82 -6.16
CA SER A 356 6.96 -7.06 -5.45
C SER A 356 6.94 -8.20 -6.46
N TYR A 357 7.11 -9.45 -6.02
CA TYR A 357 6.84 -10.61 -6.90
C TYR A 357 5.33 -10.94 -6.99
N GLN A 358 4.52 -10.43 -6.07
CA GLN A 358 3.07 -10.67 -5.99
C GLN A 358 2.27 -9.36 -6.14
N GLY A 359 1.33 -9.34 -7.09
CA GLY A 359 0.34 -8.27 -7.27
C GLY A 359 0.91 -6.83 -7.33
N PHE A 360 2.11 -6.65 -7.87
CA PHE A 360 2.85 -5.39 -7.77
C PHE A 360 2.20 -4.23 -8.54
N GLU A 361 1.38 -4.51 -9.55
CA GLU A 361 0.59 -3.55 -10.32
C GLU A 361 -0.43 -2.82 -9.43
N LEU A 362 -1.15 -3.57 -8.58
CA LEU A 362 -2.09 -2.99 -7.63
C LEU A 362 -1.36 -2.25 -6.50
N LEU A 363 -0.25 -2.81 -5.99
CA LEU A 363 0.57 -2.14 -4.97
C LEU A 363 1.12 -0.81 -5.47
N ASN A 364 1.61 -0.78 -6.72
CA ASN A 364 2.10 0.43 -7.36
C ASN A 364 0.98 1.44 -7.60
N LEU A 365 -0.16 1.01 -8.13
CA LEU A 365 -1.31 1.89 -8.31
C LEU A 365 -1.76 2.54 -7.00
N LYS A 366 -1.94 1.75 -5.93
CA LYS A 366 -2.28 2.26 -4.59
C LYS A 366 -1.27 3.28 -4.10
N HIS A 367 0.03 3.01 -4.30
CA HIS A 367 1.10 3.93 -3.94
C HIS A 367 1.05 5.24 -4.74
N ARG A 368 0.82 5.18 -6.06
CA ARG A 368 0.71 6.36 -6.93
C ARG A 368 -0.51 7.21 -6.58
N LEU A 369 -1.65 6.58 -6.32
CA LEU A 369 -2.86 7.26 -5.83
C LEU A 369 -2.60 7.97 -4.50
N ALA A 370 -1.98 7.30 -3.53
CA ALA A 370 -1.65 7.90 -2.24
C ALA A 370 -0.69 9.10 -2.39
N THR A 371 0.32 8.97 -3.26
CA THR A 371 1.30 10.05 -3.51
C THR A 371 0.66 11.25 -4.24
N ALA A 372 -0.25 10.98 -5.18
CA ALA A 372 -1.04 12.00 -5.85
C ALA A 372 -1.95 12.74 -4.86
N TRP A 373 -2.64 12.03 -3.97
CA TRP A 373 -3.42 12.65 -2.89
C TRP A 373 -2.57 13.48 -1.94
N GLY A 374 -1.38 13.01 -1.55
CA GLY A 374 -0.44 13.80 -0.76
C GLY A 374 -0.05 15.11 -1.47
N SER A 375 0.19 15.05 -2.79
CA SER A 375 0.49 16.23 -3.60
C SER A 375 -0.70 17.18 -3.71
N PHE A 376 -1.91 16.64 -3.85
CA PHE A 376 -3.16 17.39 -3.87
C PHE A 376 -3.37 18.14 -2.54
N TRP A 377 -3.22 17.46 -1.41
CA TRP A 377 -3.44 18.07 -0.09
C TRP A 377 -2.39 19.14 0.24
N ARG A 378 -1.14 18.91 -0.15
CA ARG A 378 -0.08 19.93 -0.02
C ARG A 378 -0.40 21.21 -0.79
N LEU A 379 -1.05 21.10 -1.94
CA LEU A 379 -1.44 22.24 -2.78
C LEU A 379 -2.91 22.66 -2.57
N HIS A 380 -3.62 22.06 -1.61
CA HIS A 380 -5.07 22.17 -1.51
C HIS A 380 -5.54 23.61 -1.42
N SER A 381 -4.94 24.41 -0.52
CA SER A 381 -5.28 25.82 -0.34
C SER A 381 -5.22 26.63 -1.64
N ILE A 382 -4.26 26.32 -2.52
CA ILE A 382 -4.08 26.96 -3.82
C ILE A 382 -5.09 26.40 -4.84
N LEU A 383 -5.24 25.07 -4.90
CA LEU A 383 -6.11 24.36 -5.84
C LEU A 383 -7.61 24.65 -5.64
N ILE A 384 -8.02 25.04 -4.43
CA ILE A 384 -9.40 25.45 -4.14
C ILE A 384 -9.58 26.95 -3.99
N SER A 385 -8.52 27.76 -4.09
CA SER A 385 -8.59 29.22 -3.91
C SER A 385 -9.47 29.89 -4.96
N ARG A 386 -10.33 30.83 -4.54
CA ARG A 386 -11.09 31.69 -5.47
C ARG A 386 -10.24 32.80 -6.10
N ALA A 387 -9.08 33.10 -5.52
CA ALA A 387 -8.15 34.10 -6.04
C ALA A 387 -7.49 33.68 -7.36
N LEU A 388 -7.52 32.38 -7.69
CA LEU A 388 -6.97 31.86 -8.94
C LEU A 388 -8.09 31.39 -9.88
N PRO A 389 -8.02 31.77 -11.17
CA PRO A 389 -8.96 31.27 -12.19
C PRO A 389 -9.01 29.74 -12.21
N LEU A 390 -10.20 29.18 -12.47
CA LEU A 390 -10.41 27.73 -12.47
C LEU A 390 -9.46 27.02 -13.45
N HIS A 391 -9.26 27.56 -14.64
CA HIS A 391 -8.33 27.03 -15.63
C HIS A 391 -6.89 26.95 -15.10
N THR A 392 -6.40 27.97 -14.41
CA THR A 392 -5.06 27.97 -13.79
C THR A 392 -4.94 26.90 -12.71
N ARG A 393 -5.98 26.71 -11.89
CA ARG A 393 -6.02 25.67 -10.85
C ARG A 393 -6.02 24.27 -11.47
N THR A 394 -6.77 24.07 -12.55
CA THR A 394 -6.76 22.82 -13.33
C THR A 394 -5.39 22.54 -13.94
N ARG A 395 -4.72 23.54 -14.54
CA ARG A 395 -3.36 23.39 -15.07
C ARG A 395 -2.34 23.04 -13.98
N LEU A 396 -2.44 23.68 -12.82
CA LEU A 396 -1.59 23.37 -11.67
C LEU A 396 -1.80 21.92 -11.18
N TRP A 397 -3.06 21.48 -11.12
CA TRP A 397 -3.39 20.09 -10.80
C TRP A 397 -2.80 19.11 -11.83
N MET A 398 -2.93 19.40 -13.13
CA MET A 398 -2.38 18.57 -14.20
C MET A 398 -0.86 18.45 -14.07
N ALA A 399 -0.19 19.58 -13.82
CA ALA A 399 1.27 19.65 -13.72
C ALA A 399 1.85 19.03 -12.45
N CYS A 400 1.14 19.07 -11.32
CA CYS A 400 1.71 18.70 -10.02
C CYS A 400 1.06 17.49 -9.34
N VAL A 401 -0.19 17.16 -9.68
CA VAL A 401 -0.94 16.06 -9.05
C VAL A 401 -1.11 14.91 -10.04
N PHE A 402 -1.60 15.20 -11.25
CA PHE A 402 -1.81 14.17 -12.26
C PHE A 402 -0.49 13.60 -12.79
N SER A 403 0.55 14.44 -12.93
CA SER A 403 1.93 14.01 -13.26
C SER A 403 2.49 12.99 -12.26
N VAL A 404 2.19 13.16 -10.96
CA VAL A 404 2.61 12.25 -9.89
C VAL A 404 1.85 10.92 -9.96
N LEU A 405 0.56 10.97 -10.31
CA LEU A 405 -0.28 9.79 -10.48
C LEU A 405 0.20 8.92 -11.64
N ARG A 406 0.45 9.52 -12.82
CA ARG A 406 0.84 8.78 -14.04
C ARG A 406 2.23 8.16 -13.97
N TYR A 407 3.10 8.67 -13.11
CA TYR A 407 4.48 8.19 -13.00
C TYR A 407 4.52 6.69 -12.73
N SER A 408 5.40 5.96 -13.44
CA SER A 408 5.60 4.50 -13.37
C SER A 408 4.44 3.58 -13.79
N LEU A 409 3.21 4.08 -13.95
CA LEU A 409 2.05 3.21 -14.22
C LEU A 409 2.17 2.46 -15.55
N HIS A 410 2.72 3.08 -16.58
CA HIS A 410 2.88 2.48 -17.91
C HIS A 410 4.01 1.45 -17.97
N HIS A 411 5.06 1.59 -17.16
CA HIS A 411 6.14 0.61 -17.05
C HIS A 411 5.75 -0.60 -16.19
N VAL A 412 4.99 -0.36 -15.12
CA VAL A 412 4.59 -1.40 -14.16
C VAL A 412 3.37 -2.18 -14.63
N GLY A 413 2.47 -1.53 -15.35
CA GLY A 413 1.16 -2.07 -15.70
C GLY A 413 0.06 -1.71 -14.68
N LEU A 414 -1.17 -2.08 -15.02
CA LEU A 414 -2.35 -1.82 -14.21
C LEU A 414 -3.13 -3.12 -13.96
N PRO A 415 -3.71 -3.30 -12.75
CA PRO A 415 -4.64 -4.38 -12.50
C PRO A 415 -5.96 -4.13 -13.25
N LYS A 416 -6.80 -5.17 -13.39
CA LYS A 416 -8.14 -5.07 -14.01
C LYS A 416 -9.01 -3.97 -13.39
N THR A 417 -8.92 -3.76 -12.08
CA THR A 417 -9.66 -2.71 -11.35
C THR A 417 -9.03 -1.31 -11.45
N GLY A 418 -7.83 -1.21 -12.05
CA GLY A 418 -7.03 0.01 -12.11
C GLY A 418 -7.72 1.20 -12.77
N PRO A 419 -8.34 1.05 -13.96
CA PRO A 419 -9.01 2.15 -14.65
C PRO A 419 -10.10 2.79 -13.77
N LEU A 420 -10.91 1.97 -13.08
CA LEU A 420 -11.98 2.45 -12.21
C LEU A 420 -11.44 3.28 -11.04
N LEU A 421 -10.40 2.78 -10.36
CA LEU A 421 -9.77 3.47 -9.23
C LEU A 421 -9.17 4.82 -9.64
N ILE A 422 -8.53 4.88 -10.80
CA ILE A 422 -7.95 6.12 -11.35
C ILE A 422 -9.07 7.12 -11.66
N ARG A 423 -10.10 6.71 -12.40
CA ARG A 423 -11.24 7.59 -12.74
C ARG A 423 -11.91 8.14 -11.49
N GLN A 424 -12.16 7.29 -10.49
CA GLN A 424 -12.76 7.73 -9.23
C GLN A 424 -11.91 8.79 -8.51
N ALA A 425 -10.60 8.56 -8.40
CA ALA A 425 -9.70 9.50 -7.73
C ALA A 425 -9.60 10.84 -8.49
N VAL A 426 -9.42 10.79 -9.81
CA VAL A 426 -9.29 11.98 -10.65
C VAL A 426 -10.57 12.82 -10.65
N HIS A 427 -11.74 12.21 -10.85
CA HIS A 427 -13.00 12.92 -10.78
C HIS A 427 -13.25 13.54 -9.41
N ARG A 428 -12.88 12.86 -8.32
CA ARG A 428 -12.97 13.42 -6.97
C ARG A 428 -12.12 14.67 -6.82
N GLN A 429 -10.87 14.63 -7.29
CA GLN A 429 -9.96 15.78 -7.23
C GLN A 429 -10.47 16.97 -8.07
N LEU A 430 -10.87 16.73 -9.32
CA LEU A 430 -11.37 17.76 -10.22
C LEU A 430 -12.67 18.38 -9.70
N ARG A 431 -13.59 17.59 -9.14
CA ARG A 431 -14.81 18.11 -8.50
C ARG A 431 -14.52 19.03 -7.33
N MET A 432 -13.50 18.72 -6.52
CA MET A 432 -13.09 19.61 -5.42
C MET A 432 -12.50 20.93 -5.93
N ILE A 433 -11.65 20.88 -6.96
CA ILE A 433 -11.10 22.09 -7.61
C ILE A 433 -12.23 22.95 -8.19
N ALA A 434 -13.16 22.30 -8.89
CA ALA A 434 -14.30 22.92 -9.53
C ALA A 434 -15.42 23.33 -8.54
N ARG A 435 -15.29 22.95 -7.27
CA ARG A 435 -16.31 23.10 -6.21
C ARG A 435 -17.69 22.59 -6.64
N SER A 436 -17.71 21.46 -7.35
CA SER A 436 -18.91 20.82 -7.89
C SER A 436 -19.08 19.40 -7.30
N PRO A 437 -19.46 19.28 -6.01
CA PRO A 437 -19.77 18.00 -5.41
C PRO A 437 -20.95 17.33 -6.14
N ALA A 438 -20.79 16.05 -6.47
CA ALA A 438 -21.77 15.30 -7.25
C ALA A 438 -23.17 15.26 -6.61
N HIS A 439 -23.23 15.22 -5.28
CA HIS A 439 -24.48 15.13 -4.51
C HIS A 439 -25.26 16.45 -4.43
N LEU A 440 -24.67 17.60 -4.77
CA LEU A 440 -25.39 18.89 -4.77
C LEU A 440 -25.81 19.29 -6.18
N TRP A 441 -24.95 19.05 -7.16
CA TRP A 441 -25.12 19.59 -8.51
C TRP A 441 -25.59 18.54 -9.52
N HIS A 442 -25.54 17.25 -9.18
CA HIS A 442 -25.88 16.12 -10.04
C HIS A 442 -25.21 16.11 -11.43
N VAL A 443 -24.17 16.93 -11.63
CA VAL A 443 -23.44 17.04 -12.89
C VAL A 443 -22.70 15.72 -13.16
N PRO A 444 -22.90 15.07 -14.32
CA PRO A 444 -22.14 13.91 -14.75
C PRO A 444 -20.63 14.16 -14.75
N SER A 445 -19.82 13.12 -14.54
CA SER A 445 -18.37 13.29 -14.49
C SER A 445 -17.76 13.65 -15.84
N SER A 446 -18.39 13.23 -16.95
CA SER A 446 -18.05 13.62 -18.32
C SER A 446 -18.11 15.14 -18.50
N ASP A 447 -19.16 15.76 -17.98
CA ASP A 447 -19.46 17.17 -18.24
C ASP A 447 -18.49 18.08 -17.48
N ILE A 448 -18.00 17.63 -16.32
CA ILE A 448 -16.93 18.32 -15.59
C ILE A 448 -15.63 18.31 -16.37
N LEU A 449 -15.29 17.21 -17.05
CA LEU A 449 -14.07 17.13 -17.86
C LEU A 449 -14.15 18.11 -19.03
N VAL A 450 -15.29 18.13 -19.75
CA VAL A 450 -15.57 19.07 -20.84
C VAL A 450 -15.48 20.52 -20.33
N ARG A 451 -16.17 20.84 -19.22
CA ARG A 451 -16.17 22.18 -18.62
C ARG A 451 -14.77 22.66 -18.21
N LEU A 452 -13.91 21.75 -17.77
CA LEU A 452 -12.55 22.06 -17.34
C LEU A 452 -11.54 22.03 -18.49
N GLY A 453 -11.94 21.65 -19.70
CA GLY A 453 -11.03 21.47 -20.84
C GLY A 453 -9.99 20.38 -20.59
N VAL A 454 -10.34 19.35 -19.81
CA VAL A 454 -9.46 18.23 -19.47
C VAL A 454 -9.87 17.02 -20.28
N GLU A 455 -9.00 16.54 -21.17
CA GLU A 455 -9.19 15.25 -21.84
C GLU A 455 -9.35 14.15 -20.79
N ASP A 456 -10.23 13.15 -21.04
CA ASP A 456 -10.45 12.05 -20.08
C ASP A 456 -9.08 11.50 -19.62
N PRO A 457 -8.74 11.64 -18.33
CA PRO A 457 -7.41 11.29 -17.86
C PRO A 457 -7.09 9.80 -17.99
N TRP A 458 -8.12 8.95 -18.10
CA TRP A 458 -7.95 7.56 -18.54
C TRP A 458 -7.55 7.45 -20.00
N MET A 459 -8.13 8.26 -20.91
CA MET A 459 -7.71 8.28 -22.32
C MET A 459 -6.27 8.77 -22.50
N LEU A 460 -5.85 9.75 -21.70
CA LEU A 460 -4.44 10.19 -21.66
C LEU A 460 -3.49 9.09 -21.20
N LEU A 461 -3.93 8.26 -20.26
CA LEU A 461 -3.16 7.12 -19.76
C LEU A 461 -3.19 5.95 -20.75
N SER A 462 -4.34 5.64 -21.35
CA SER A 462 -4.52 4.52 -22.29
C SER A 462 -3.69 4.69 -23.56
N LYS A 463 -3.48 5.92 -24.04
CA LYS A 463 -2.52 6.22 -25.12
C LYS A 463 -1.08 5.79 -24.81
N GLN A 464 -0.73 5.62 -23.54
CA GLN A 464 0.60 5.19 -23.07
C GLN A 464 0.66 3.69 -22.78
N PHE A 465 -0.44 2.94 -22.94
CA PHE A 465 -0.49 1.48 -22.84
C PHE A 465 -0.75 0.88 -24.23
N PRO A 466 0.29 0.59 -25.03
CA PRO A 466 0.13 0.05 -26.40
C PRO A 466 -0.40 -1.40 -26.48
N GLY A 467 -1.23 -1.84 -25.53
CA GLY A 467 -1.86 -3.17 -25.49
C GLY A 467 -3.30 -3.18 -24.94
N ALA A 468 -3.89 -2.03 -24.58
CA ALA A 468 -5.25 -2.00 -24.04
C ALA A 468 -6.37 -2.14 -25.11
N ARG A 469 -6.03 -2.33 -26.38
CA ARG A 469 -6.97 -2.57 -27.49
C ARG A 469 -6.83 -3.92 -28.18
N SER A 470 -5.88 -4.77 -27.79
CA SER A 470 -5.77 -6.12 -28.33
C SER A 470 -5.22 -7.04 -27.27
N THR A 471 -5.96 -8.09 -26.95
CA THR A 471 -5.55 -9.17 -26.07
C THR A 471 -4.42 -10.04 -26.63
N GLN A 472 -3.85 -9.73 -27.79
CA GLN A 472 -2.67 -10.42 -28.35
C GLN A 472 -1.86 -9.49 -29.28
N ALA A 473 -0.68 -9.01 -28.85
CA ALA A 473 0.45 -8.57 -29.72
C ALA A 473 1.68 -8.11 -28.90
N PRO A 474 2.92 -8.30 -29.42
CA PRO A 474 4.17 -8.24 -28.66
C PRO A 474 4.66 -6.80 -28.36
N MET A 475 5.38 -6.65 -27.24
CA MET A 475 6.00 -5.40 -26.79
C MET A 475 6.88 -4.78 -27.90
N HIS A 476 6.63 -3.51 -28.23
CA HIS A 476 7.55 -2.72 -29.04
C HIS A 476 8.89 -2.55 -28.31
N GLN A 477 9.91 -3.23 -28.82
CA GLN A 477 11.29 -3.18 -28.34
C GLN A 477 11.97 -1.97 -28.97
N THR A 478 12.60 -1.11 -28.16
CA THR A 478 13.53 -0.11 -28.69
C THR A 478 14.77 -0.82 -29.26
N PRO A 479 15.47 -0.26 -30.27
CA PRO A 479 16.66 -0.89 -30.87
C PRO A 479 17.78 -1.21 -29.86
N GLN A 480 17.90 -0.42 -28.79
CA GLN A 480 18.82 -0.70 -27.70
C GLN A 480 18.35 -1.89 -26.84
N HIS A 481 17.05 -2.03 -26.58
CA HIS A 481 16.48 -3.19 -25.88
C HIS A 481 16.69 -4.48 -26.68
N GLN A 482 16.67 -4.44 -28.02
CA GLN A 482 17.03 -5.58 -28.87
C GLN A 482 18.50 -5.98 -28.72
N LEU A 483 19.41 -5.01 -28.66
CA LEU A 483 20.83 -5.29 -28.47
C LEU A 483 21.10 -5.94 -27.10
N TRP A 484 20.39 -5.50 -26.07
CA TRP A 484 20.48 -6.04 -24.71
C TRP A 484 19.77 -7.38 -24.56
N SER A 485 18.59 -7.57 -25.16
CA SER A 485 17.89 -8.86 -25.16
C SER A 485 18.67 -9.92 -25.95
N HIS A 486 19.34 -9.54 -27.04
CA HIS A 486 20.27 -10.42 -27.76
C HIS A 486 21.51 -10.75 -26.93
N LYS A 487 22.10 -9.78 -26.21
CA LYS A 487 23.23 -10.05 -25.30
C LYS A 487 22.83 -10.93 -24.11
N LEU A 488 21.66 -10.70 -23.52
CA LEU A 488 21.10 -11.54 -22.46
C LEU A 488 20.79 -12.94 -22.98
N ALA A 489 20.11 -13.07 -24.13
CA ALA A 489 19.82 -14.37 -24.74
C ALA A 489 21.12 -15.14 -25.06
N ALA A 490 22.14 -14.47 -25.61
CA ALA A 490 23.45 -15.06 -25.87
C ALA A 490 24.20 -15.45 -24.58
N SER A 491 23.97 -14.76 -23.47
CA SER A 491 24.57 -15.05 -22.16
C SER A 491 23.85 -16.19 -21.40
N PHE A 492 22.62 -16.53 -21.80
CA PHE A 492 21.80 -17.59 -21.18
C PHE A 492 21.66 -18.85 -22.05
N SER A 493 22.26 -18.90 -23.24
CA SER A 493 22.37 -20.12 -24.04
C SER A 493 23.51 -20.99 -23.51
N LEU A 494 23.21 -21.85 -22.53
CA LEU A 494 24.00 -23.06 -22.32
C LEU A 494 23.91 -23.89 -23.60
N GLN A 495 25.01 -24.04 -24.33
CA GLN A 495 25.10 -25.05 -25.40
C GLN A 495 24.80 -26.42 -24.77
N PRO A 496 23.84 -27.19 -25.31
CA PRO A 496 23.72 -28.59 -24.95
C PRO A 496 24.99 -29.32 -25.35
N LEU A 497 25.57 -30.10 -24.43
CA LEU A 497 26.55 -31.12 -24.77
C LEU A 497 25.93 -32.02 -25.85
N ALA A 498 26.64 -32.14 -26.97
CA ALA A 498 26.29 -33.06 -28.04
C ALA A 498 26.32 -34.50 -27.50
N THR A 499 25.16 -35.15 -27.48
CA THR A 499 25.07 -36.61 -27.42
C THR A 499 25.12 -37.12 -28.85
N GLU A 500 26.25 -37.74 -29.23
CA GLU A 500 26.38 -38.52 -30.45
C GLU A 500 25.42 -39.72 -30.43
N PRO A 501 24.81 -40.07 -31.58
CA PRO A 501 24.47 -41.44 -31.92
C PRO A 501 25.34 -41.95 -33.08
N PRO A 502 25.50 -43.29 -33.21
CA PRO A 502 26.57 -43.90 -33.98
C PRO A 502 26.29 -43.97 -35.51
N THR A 503 27.38 -43.85 -36.30
CA THR A 503 27.73 -44.51 -37.60
C THR A 503 26.58 -45.10 -38.43
N SER A 504 26.41 -44.96 -39.76
CA SER A 504 27.19 -44.58 -40.98
C SER A 504 26.24 -44.81 -42.19
N PRO A 505 26.63 -44.74 -43.48
CA PRO A 505 27.50 -43.81 -44.21
C PRO A 505 26.79 -43.19 -45.46
N GLY A 506 27.42 -42.19 -46.08
CA GLY A 506 27.34 -42.04 -47.54
C GLY A 506 27.33 -40.61 -48.06
N ASN A 507 28.48 -40.18 -48.62
CA ASN A 507 28.68 -39.28 -49.76
C ASN A 507 28.05 -37.87 -49.72
N SER A 508 28.67 -36.77 -50.14
CA SER A 508 29.93 -36.47 -50.82
C SER A 508 29.87 -34.96 -51.14
N GLY A 509 31.00 -34.25 -51.06
CA GLY A 509 31.23 -32.95 -51.72
C GLY A 509 30.63 -31.72 -51.01
N SER A 510 31.41 -30.77 -50.48
CA SER A 510 32.39 -29.85 -51.10
C SER A 510 31.81 -28.45 -51.36
N GLN A 511 32.54 -27.45 -50.83
CA GLN A 511 32.66 -26.04 -51.28
C GLN A 511 31.46 -25.11 -51.02
N ILE A 512 31.57 -24.13 -50.12
CA ILE A 512 32.26 -22.82 -50.24
C ILE A 512 31.74 -22.00 -51.43
N SER A 513 30.97 -20.93 -51.15
CA SER A 513 31.27 -19.55 -51.62
C SER A 513 30.18 -18.54 -51.20
N PHE A 514 30.59 -17.44 -50.57
CA PHE A 514 29.97 -16.09 -50.63
C PHE A 514 29.95 -15.59 -52.10
N PRO A 515 29.31 -14.45 -52.54
CA PRO A 515 29.13 -13.18 -51.81
C PRO A 515 27.99 -12.19 -52.26
N ALA A 516 27.94 -11.04 -51.57
CA ALA A 516 27.82 -9.65 -52.08
C ALA A 516 26.52 -8.99 -52.62
N ARG A 517 26.31 -7.76 -52.08
CA ARG A 517 25.82 -6.47 -52.68
C ARG A 517 24.33 -6.37 -53.07
N ARG A 518 23.63 -5.22 -53.12
CA ARG A 518 23.95 -3.77 -53.17
C ARG A 518 22.69 -2.92 -52.85
N ILE A 519 22.94 -1.75 -52.25
CA ILE A 519 22.32 -0.39 -52.28
C ILE A 519 21.27 -0.14 -53.41
N THR A 520 20.13 0.57 -53.21
CA THR A 520 19.91 2.03 -53.52
C THR A 520 18.65 2.68 -52.89
N SER A 521 18.70 4.02 -52.79
CA SER A 521 17.68 5.06 -52.43
C SER A 521 16.52 5.19 -53.46
N THR A 522 15.43 5.97 -53.33
CA THR A 522 15.26 7.41 -52.95
C THR A 522 13.74 7.77 -52.86
N ASP A 523 13.46 8.99 -52.39
CA ASP A 523 12.20 9.67 -52.01
C ASP A 523 11.07 9.94 -53.06
N GLN A 524 9.89 10.28 -52.50
CA GLN A 524 8.92 11.35 -52.88
C GLN A 524 7.69 11.13 -53.80
N ASP A 525 6.62 11.88 -53.43
CA ASP A 525 5.30 12.19 -54.07
C ASP A 525 4.13 11.22 -53.77
N ILE A 526 2.90 11.60 -53.35
CA ILE A 526 2.00 12.72 -53.73
C ILE A 526 0.99 13.08 -52.59
N LEU A 527 0.69 14.38 -52.44
CA LEU A 527 -0.49 15.00 -51.81
C LEU A 527 -1.48 15.46 -52.91
N HIS A 528 -2.81 15.20 -52.82
CA HIS A 528 -3.90 16.21 -53.02
C HIS A 528 -5.37 15.67 -53.04
N CYS A 529 -6.23 16.39 -52.29
CA CYS A 529 -7.66 16.82 -52.47
C CYS A 529 -8.86 15.92 -52.90
N ALA A 530 -9.96 16.02 -52.12
CA ALA A 530 -11.35 16.44 -52.47
C ALA A 530 -12.27 16.30 -51.21
N SER A 531 -12.79 17.34 -50.53
CA SER A 531 -13.92 18.27 -50.75
C SER A 531 -15.37 17.71 -50.55
N GLU A 532 -16.01 18.18 -49.46
CA GLU A 532 -17.44 18.55 -49.21
C GLU A 532 -18.65 17.78 -49.83
N ARG A 533 -19.62 17.34 -48.98
CA ARG A 533 -21.03 17.84 -48.91
C ARG A 533 -21.95 17.04 -47.96
N ARG A 534 -23.03 17.73 -47.58
CA ARG A 534 -24.10 17.52 -46.59
C ARG A 534 -25.16 16.41 -46.91
N VAL A 535 -25.80 15.92 -45.83
CA VAL A 535 -27.26 15.67 -45.61
C VAL A 535 -28.00 14.72 -46.58
N HIS A 536 -28.52 13.57 -46.11
CA HIS A 536 -29.90 13.35 -45.64
C HIS A 536 -30.20 11.86 -45.38
N ALA A 537 -30.99 11.62 -44.32
CA ALA A 537 -32.06 10.62 -44.20
C ALA A 537 -31.73 9.11 -44.24
N TYR A 538 -31.91 8.46 -43.08
CA TYR A 538 -32.83 7.32 -43.00
C TYR A 538 -33.82 7.54 -41.86
N ARG A 539 -35.09 7.69 -42.23
CA ARG A 539 -36.27 7.64 -41.35
C ARG A 539 -36.52 6.20 -40.96
N LEU A 540 -36.78 5.95 -39.69
CA LEU A 540 -37.78 4.99 -39.21
C LEU A 540 -38.43 5.56 -37.94
N GLY A 541 -39.53 6.29 -38.12
CA GLY A 541 -40.69 6.22 -37.23
C GLY A 541 -41.77 5.43 -38.00
N SER A 542 -42.83 4.89 -37.45
CA SER A 542 -43.54 5.04 -36.18
C SER A 542 -44.55 3.89 -36.09
N ALA A 543 -45.28 3.82 -34.97
CA ALA A 543 -46.57 3.17 -34.70
C ALA A 543 -46.45 2.01 -33.69
N TYR A 544 -47.22 1.94 -32.61
CA TYR A 544 -48.61 2.35 -32.44
C TYR A 544 -48.87 2.75 -30.98
N ALA A 545 -49.51 3.90 -30.77
CA ALA A 545 -50.44 4.14 -29.68
C ALA A 545 -51.69 4.76 -30.33
N ASP A 546 -52.85 4.13 -30.12
CA ASP A 546 -54.11 4.81 -29.79
C ASP A 546 -55.28 3.82 -29.82
N THR A 547 -56.00 3.76 -28.70
CA THR A 547 -57.47 3.79 -28.66
C THR A 547 -57.90 3.91 -27.19
N VAL A 548 -58.41 5.09 -26.83
CA VAL A 548 -59.80 5.34 -26.37
C VAL A 548 -59.83 6.64 -25.56
N THR A 549 -60.60 7.57 -26.10
CA THR A 549 -61.05 8.88 -25.64
C THR A 549 -62.06 8.81 -24.49
N GLY A 550 -62.09 9.83 -23.61
CA GLY A 550 -63.29 10.12 -22.79
C GLY A 550 -63.11 11.06 -21.59
N SER A 551 -63.29 12.37 -21.83
CA SER A 551 -63.99 13.40 -21.00
C SER A 551 -63.86 13.46 -19.45
N VAL A 552 -63.47 14.66 -18.98
CA VAL A 552 -63.55 15.28 -17.62
C VAL A 552 -64.97 15.94 -17.48
N PRO A 553 -65.65 16.12 -16.30
CA PRO A 553 -65.14 16.82 -15.10
C PRO A 553 -65.72 16.50 -13.68
N ASP A 554 -65.10 17.20 -12.71
CA ASP A 554 -65.61 17.70 -11.41
C ASP A 554 -65.65 16.84 -10.12
N GLY A 555 -64.96 17.35 -9.07
CA GLY A 555 -65.52 17.40 -7.71
C GLY A 555 -64.77 16.72 -6.54
N LYS A 556 -63.92 17.50 -5.84
CA LYS A 556 -63.71 17.57 -4.36
C LYS A 556 -63.12 16.38 -3.54
N LYS A 557 -62.06 16.74 -2.77
CA LYS A 557 -61.71 16.41 -1.36
C LYS A 557 -61.05 15.05 -0.97
N THR A 558 -59.74 15.12 -0.65
CA THR A 558 -58.94 14.59 0.51
C THR A 558 -59.36 13.32 1.31
N PRO A 559 -58.46 12.67 2.08
CA PRO A 559 -57.28 11.86 1.73
C PRO A 559 -57.37 10.42 2.35
N GLY A 560 -56.93 9.37 1.64
CA GLY A 560 -57.00 7.98 2.14
C GLY A 560 -55.70 7.21 1.90
N ALA A 561 -55.20 6.55 2.95
CA ALA A 561 -53.95 5.80 3.00
C ALA A 561 -53.84 4.74 1.89
N ILE A 562 -52.68 4.66 1.22
CA ILE A 562 -52.34 3.57 0.30
C ILE A 562 -51.41 2.59 1.02
N SER A 563 -51.98 1.42 1.28
CA SER A 563 -51.28 0.18 1.64
C SER A 563 -50.36 -0.23 0.49
N ILE A 564 -49.07 -0.41 0.77
CA ILE A 564 -48.10 -0.97 -0.19
C ILE A 564 -47.98 -2.46 0.14
N ALA A 565 -48.57 -3.29 -0.72
CA ALA A 565 -48.30 -4.72 -0.76
C ALA A 565 -46.83 -4.96 -1.17
N PRO A 566 -46.13 -5.95 -0.59
CA PRO A 566 -44.75 -6.24 -0.96
C PRO A 566 -44.70 -6.82 -2.38
N SER A 567 -44.13 -6.06 -3.31
CA SER A 567 -43.84 -6.51 -4.66
C SER A 567 -42.75 -7.58 -4.65
N ALA A 568 -43.03 -8.68 -5.36
CA ALA A 568 -42.10 -9.78 -5.59
C ALA A 568 -40.76 -9.26 -6.17
N ILE A 569 -39.68 -9.51 -5.43
CA ILE A 569 -38.31 -9.28 -5.89
C ILE A 569 -37.98 -10.38 -6.90
N SER A 570 -37.71 -10.02 -8.15
CA SER A 570 -37.25 -10.98 -9.17
C SER A 570 -35.97 -11.68 -8.72
N PRO A 571 -35.83 -13.00 -8.94
CA PRO A 571 -34.58 -13.70 -8.75
C PRO A 571 -33.53 -13.09 -9.68
N MET A 572 -32.45 -12.57 -9.11
CA MET A 572 -31.26 -12.23 -9.87
C MET A 572 -30.62 -13.57 -10.25
N ASP A 573 -30.33 -13.80 -11.54
CA ASP A 573 -29.65 -15.00 -12.05
C ASP A 573 -28.24 -15.11 -11.42
N LEU A 574 -28.19 -15.68 -10.22
CA LEU A 574 -27.01 -16.26 -9.61
C LEU A 574 -27.11 -17.76 -9.90
N GLU A 575 -26.17 -18.28 -10.69
CA GLU A 575 -25.96 -19.72 -10.84
C GLU A 575 -26.03 -20.36 -9.45
N GLY A 576 -26.92 -21.34 -9.27
CA GLY A 576 -27.18 -21.93 -7.96
C GLY A 576 -25.89 -22.44 -7.31
N VAL A 577 -25.77 -22.27 -5.99
CA VAL A 577 -24.61 -22.74 -5.22
C VAL A 577 -24.37 -24.22 -5.51
N THR A 578 -23.23 -24.53 -6.12
CA THR A 578 -22.90 -25.90 -6.50
C THR A 578 -22.50 -26.70 -5.26
N ARG A 579 -22.68 -28.03 -5.32
CA ARG A 579 -22.23 -28.93 -4.26
C ARG A 579 -20.72 -28.81 -4.01
N GLU A 580 -19.94 -28.57 -5.06
CA GLU A 580 -18.49 -28.36 -4.99
C GLU A 580 -18.14 -27.08 -4.23
N GLU A 581 -18.81 -25.96 -4.50
CA GLU A 581 -18.63 -24.69 -3.77
C GLU A 581 -18.97 -24.83 -2.28
N LEU A 582 -19.99 -25.63 -1.96
CA LEU A 582 -20.38 -25.92 -0.58
C LEU A 582 -19.33 -26.79 0.14
N GLU A 583 -18.83 -27.83 -0.52
CA GLU A 583 -17.77 -28.70 0.01
C GLU A 583 -16.45 -27.94 0.19
N GLU A 584 -16.10 -27.06 -0.75
CA GLU A 584 -14.94 -26.17 -0.65
C GLU A 584 -15.11 -25.10 0.45
N ALA A 585 -16.32 -24.59 0.65
CA ALA A 585 -16.61 -23.66 1.74
C ALA A 585 -16.50 -24.32 3.11
N ALA A 586 -16.88 -25.61 3.21
CA ALA A 586 -16.88 -26.36 4.44
C ALA A 586 -15.53 -27.04 4.78
N ALA A 587 -14.59 -27.20 3.84
CA ALA A 587 -13.38 -28.02 4.04
C ALA A 587 -12.53 -27.62 5.26
N GLU A 588 -12.20 -26.33 5.44
CA GLU A 588 -11.43 -25.85 6.59
C GLU A 588 -12.23 -25.94 7.89
N LEU A 589 -13.54 -25.68 7.84
CA LEU A 589 -14.44 -25.85 8.97
C LEU A 589 -14.51 -27.32 9.41
N THR A 590 -14.59 -28.27 8.48
CA THR A 590 -14.64 -29.71 8.78
C THR A 590 -13.34 -30.18 9.44
N HIS A 591 -12.19 -29.67 9.00
CA HIS A 591 -10.91 -29.96 9.66
C HIS A 591 -10.89 -29.44 11.10
N LEU A 592 -11.26 -28.18 11.31
CA LEU A 592 -11.37 -27.57 12.65
C LEU A 592 -12.41 -28.27 13.54
N GLN A 593 -13.55 -28.67 12.99
CA GLN A 593 -14.57 -29.44 13.70
C GLN A 593 -14.02 -30.81 14.12
N THR A 594 -13.28 -31.49 13.25
CA THR A 594 -12.67 -32.80 13.58
C THR A 594 -11.70 -32.67 14.76
N MET A 595 -10.87 -31.63 14.78
CA MET A 595 -9.95 -31.35 15.89
C MET A 595 -10.69 -30.98 17.18
N ALA A 596 -11.71 -30.13 17.08
CA ALA A 596 -12.52 -29.72 18.24
C ALA A 596 -13.32 -30.89 18.86
N ILE A 597 -13.81 -31.83 18.03
CA ILE A 597 -14.58 -33.00 18.45
C ILE A 597 -13.68 -34.06 19.12
N GLN A 598 -12.40 -34.18 18.72
CA GLN A 598 -11.44 -35.10 19.35
C GLN A 598 -11.10 -34.72 20.81
N GLY A 599 -11.42 -33.49 21.25
CA GLY A 599 -11.15 -33.01 22.61
C GLY A 599 -12.33 -33.07 23.60
N ARG A 600 -13.59 -33.25 23.17
CA ARG A 600 -14.77 -33.26 24.05
C ARG A 600 -15.96 -34.03 23.43
N ARG A 601 -16.65 -34.86 24.23
CA ARG A 601 -18.03 -35.31 23.91
C ARG A 601 -18.96 -34.09 23.98
N LEU A 602 -19.16 -33.38 22.86
CA LEU A 602 -20.01 -32.18 22.78
C LEU A 602 -21.41 -32.43 22.21
N PHE A 603 -21.87 -33.67 22.20
CA PHE A 603 -23.23 -33.99 21.78
C PHE A 603 -23.81 -35.04 22.73
N GLU A 604 -24.48 -34.58 23.78
CA GLU A 604 -25.62 -35.35 24.27
C GLU A 604 -26.78 -35.15 23.28
N PRO A 605 -27.61 -36.17 23.05
CA PRO A 605 -28.83 -36.02 22.26
C PRO A 605 -29.67 -34.87 22.80
N LEU A 606 -30.40 -34.17 21.92
CA LEU A 606 -31.38 -33.13 22.29
C LEU A 606 -32.32 -33.68 23.38
N GLN A 607 -31.99 -33.44 24.65
CA GLN A 607 -32.91 -33.65 25.76
C GLN A 607 -33.63 -32.33 25.98
N PHE A 608 -34.86 -32.24 25.48
CA PHE A 608 -35.77 -31.19 25.94
C PHE A 608 -36.54 -31.70 27.15
N SER A 609 -35.81 -31.76 28.27
CA SER A 609 -36.46 -31.76 29.57
C SER A 609 -37.28 -30.47 29.74
N ALA A 610 -38.48 -30.60 30.30
CA ALA A 610 -39.40 -29.51 30.61
C ALA A 610 -38.66 -28.26 31.15
N PRO A 611 -39.06 -27.05 30.77
CA PRO A 611 -38.27 -25.85 31.01
C PRO A 611 -38.07 -25.66 32.51
N SER A 612 -36.86 -25.94 33.01
CA SER A 612 -36.37 -25.28 34.20
C SER A 612 -36.41 -23.77 33.93
N GLN A 613 -36.83 -23.00 34.93
CA GLN A 613 -37.13 -21.55 34.87
C GLN A 613 -36.02 -20.66 34.28
N ALA A 614 -34.86 -21.23 33.92
CA ALA A 614 -33.73 -20.61 33.23
C ALA A 614 -33.83 -20.53 31.69
N ALA A 615 -34.74 -21.28 31.05
CA ALA A 615 -34.94 -21.25 29.58
C ALA A 615 -36.00 -20.23 29.13
N MET A 616 -35.98 -19.01 29.67
CA MET A 616 -36.81 -17.92 29.18
C MET A 616 -36.31 -17.46 27.79
N PRO A 617 -37.19 -17.18 26.82
CA PRO A 617 -36.78 -16.48 25.61
C PRO A 617 -36.17 -15.14 26.02
N LEU A 618 -35.05 -14.76 25.40
CA LEU A 618 -34.31 -13.54 25.78
C LEU A 618 -35.28 -12.35 25.91
N PRO A 619 -35.49 -11.80 27.12
CA PRO A 619 -36.36 -10.64 27.26
C PRO A 619 -35.76 -9.48 26.48
N LEU A 620 -36.62 -8.68 25.82
CA LEU A 620 -36.18 -7.39 25.27
C LEU A 620 -35.54 -6.56 26.39
N PRO A 621 -34.30 -6.05 26.21
CA PRO A 621 -33.78 -5.04 27.12
C PRO A 621 -34.62 -3.78 26.99
N THR A 622 -35.28 -3.38 28.06
CA THR A 622 -35.80 -2.01 28.25
C THR A 622 -34.60 -1.04 28.22
N PRO A 623 -34.72 0.15 27.63
CA PRO A 623 -33.64 1.14 27.70
C PRO A 623 -33.30 1.45 29.16
N LEU A 624 -32.06 1.18 29.56
CA LEU A 624 -31.52 1.55 30.87
C LEU A 624 -31.48 3.07 31.00
N HIS A 625 -32.49 3.64 31.63
CA HIS A 625 -32.30 4.81 32.48
C HIS A 625 -31.55 4.34 33.73
N SER A 626 -30.32 4.81 33.95
CA SER A 626 -29.60 4.59 35.19
C SER A 626 -29.69 5.85 36.06
N GLU A 627 -30.56 5.77 37.07
CA GLU A 627 -30.39 6.49 38.31
C GLU A 627 -29.19 5.91 39.07
N VAL A 628 -28.52 6.77 39.83
CA VAL A 628 -27.35 6.45 40.66
C VAL A 628 -27.80 6.31 42.11
N PRO A 629 -27.56 5.16 42.76
CA PRO A 629 -27.46 5.09 44.21
C PRO A 629 -26.02 4.83 44.63
N GLY A 630 -25.52 5.67 45.55
CA GLY A 630 -24.18 5.60 46.11
C GLY A 630 -23.98 4.42 47.07
N ALA A 631 -22.72 4.05 47.28
CA ALA A 631 -22.32 3.18 48.37
C ALA A 631 -20.93 3.58 48.90
N HIS A 632 -20.88 3.77 50.22
CA HIS A 632 -19.69 3.86 51.05
C HIS A 632 -18.87 2.55 50.98
N PRO A 633 -17.54 2.60 51.23
CA PRO A 633 -16.69 1.41 51.17
C PRO A 633 -16.71 0.64 52.50
N PRO A 634 -16.73 -0.70 52.46
CA PRO A 634 -16.46 -1.53 53.63
C PRO A 634 -14.95 -1.78 53.80
N THR A 635 -14.57 -1.81 55.07
CA THR A 635 -13.29 -2.17 55.67
C THR A 635 -12.82 -3.58 55.29
N GLY A 636 -11.53 -3.72 54.97
CA GLY A 636 -10.83 -5.02 54.88
C GLY A 636 -10.08 -5.36 56.18
N PRO A 637 -9.80 -6.65 56.44
CA PRO A 637 -9.21 -7.12 57.69
C PRO A 637 -7.67 -7.04 57.71
N SER A 638 -7.16 -6.91 58.94
CA SER A 638 -5.76 -6.85 59.36
C SER A 638 -4.96 -8.13 59.04
N ILE A 639 -3.67 -7.96 58.69
CA ILE A 639 -2.65 -8.99 58.88
C ILE A 639 -1.46 -8.35 59.61
N GLN A 640 -1.19 -8.90 60.79
CA GLN A 640 -0.05 -8.63 61.67
C GLN A 640 1.21 -9.34 61.17
N GLY A 641 2.38 -8.81 61.54
CA GLY A 641 3.58 -9.62 61.78
C GLY A 641 4.78 -9.30 60.90
N LEU A 642 5.61 -8.34 61.35
CA LEU A 642 7.05 -8.40 61.13
C LEU A 642 7.67 -9.42 62.10
N PRO A 643 8.86 -9.97 61.78
CA PRO A 643 10.02 -9.48 62.50
C PRO A 643 11.24 -9.18 61.61
N SER A 644 12.00 -8.21 62.10
CA SER A 644 13.31 -7.72 61.64
C SER A 644 14.48 -8.61 62.06
N LEU A 645 15.58 -8.59 61.29
CA LEU A 645 17.01 -8.74 61.67
C LEU A 645 17.76 -8.91 60.33
N GLY A 646 18.91 -8.31 60.00
CA GLY A 646 19.87 -7.43 60.65
C GLY A 646 20.89 -7.00 59.59
N SER A 647 21.65 -5.96 59.89
CA SER A 647 22.71 -5.31 59.10
C SER A 647 23.91 -6.21 58.75
N GLN A 648 24.54 -6.00 57.59
CA GLN A 648 25.96 -5.57 57.43
C GLN A 648 26.40 -5.52 55.94
N HIS A 649 27.38 -4.65 55.68
CA HIS A 649 27.99 -4.28 54.40
C HIS A 649 28.86 -5.38 53.76
N GLU A 650 28.93 -5.47 52.43
CA GLU A 650 30.13 -5.20 51.59
C GLU A 650 29.95 -5.65 50.11
N GLU A 651 30.82 -5.12 49.26
CA GLU A 651 30.80 -4.98 47.80
C GLU A 651 30.86 -6.27 46.97
N THR A 652 30.34 -6.24 45.72
CA THR A 652 31.08 -6.58 44.48
C THR A 652 30.20 -6.54 43.21
N ASP A 653 30.75 -5.93 42.16
CA ASP A 653 30.63 -6.14 40.70
C ASP A 653 29.28 -6.33 39.94
N GLN A 654 28.99 -5.32 39.09
CA GLN A 654 28.46 -5.29 37.70
C GLN A 654 27.62 -6.45 37.09
N PRO A 655 26.91 -6.27 35.95
CA PRO A 655 26.18 -5.11 35.40
C PRO A 655 24.74 -5.47 34.94
N SER A 656 23.79 -4.53 35.00
CA SER A 656 22.43 -4.75 34.50
C SER A 656 22.32 -4.65 32.98
N LYS A 657 22.35 -5.83 32.36
CA LYS A 657 21.50 -6.33 31.26
C LYS A 657 20.47 -5.37 30.62
N TYR A 658 20.52 -5.37 29.28
CA TYR A 658 19.48 -5.05 28.29
C TYR A 658 19.28 -3.59 27.84
N SER A 659 19.89 -3.31 26.69
CA SER A 659 19.39 -2.41 25.66
C SER A 659 18.67 -3.19 24.55
N ARG A 660 17.76 -2.47 23.85
CA ARG A 660 17.10 -2.69 22.53
C ARG A 660 15.63 -3.18 22.57
N PRO A 661 14.84 -3.04 21.49
CA PRO A 661 14.64 -1.93 20.52
C PRO A 661 13.14 -1.74 20.10
N ASN A 662 12.92 -0.93 19.04
CA ASN A 662 11.81 -0.90 18.05
C ASN A 662 10.58 0.03 18.18
N ASP A 663 10.52 0.97 17.23
CA ASP A 663 9.60 1.04 16.07
C ASP A 663 8.08 0.81 16.26
N LYS A 664 7.32 1.85 15.87
CA LYS A 664 5.93 1.91 15.39
C LYS A 664 4.78 1.66 16.38
N GLY A 665 4.07 2.76 16.65
CA GLY A 665 2.74 2.75 17.23
C GLY A 665 1.70 2.08 16.33
N GLN A 666 1.01 1.10 16.90
CA GLN A 666 -0.45 1.01 16.81
C GLN A 666 -1.05 1.69 18.05
N GLY A 667 -2.16 2.38 17.85
CA GLY A 667 -2.92 3.00 18.95
C GLY A 667 -3.67 1.95 19.76
N GLY A 668 -3.50 2.02 21.07
CA GLY A 668 -4.39 1.46 22.09
C GLY A 668 -4.45 2.45 23.25
N LYS A 669 -5.66 2.90 23.61
CA LYS A 669 -5.90 3.84 24.70
C LYS A 669 -6.13 3.10 26.02
N GLY A 670 -5.48 3.58 27.08
CA GLY A 670 -5.91 3.49 28.48
C GLY A 670 -4.73 3.31 29.46
N PRO A 671 -4.79 3.82 30.70
CA PRO A 671 -5.27 5.11 31.19
C PRO A 671 -4.13 5.92 31.86
N ARG A 672 -4.17 7.26 31.79
CA ARG A 672 -3.29 8.14 32.59
C ARG A 672 -4.04 8.54 33.86
N ASN A 673 -3.62 8.00 35.01
CA ASN A 673 -3.82 8.67 36.30
C ASN A 673 -2.72 9.73 36.46
N ALA A 674 -3.15 10.97 36.62
CA ALA A 674 -2.33 12.06 37.11
C ALA A 674 -2.28 11.96 38.64
N GLN A 675 -1.08 11.83 39.20
CA GLN A 675 -0.80 12.32 40.55
C GLN A 675 0.12 13.54 40.44
N GLN A 676 -0.29 14.57 41.16
CA GLN A 676 0.40 15.84 41.38
C GLN A 676 1.77 15.61 42.03
N PRO A 677 2.79 16.43 41.75
CA PRO A 677 3.90 16.62 42.66
C PRO A 677 3.51 17.64 43.75
N ALA A 678 3.86 17.27 44.98
CA ALA A 678 3.64 18.01 46.20
C ALA A 678 4.36 19.37 46.24
N ARG A 679 3.68 20.36 46.83
CA ARG A 679 4.23 21.64 47.27
C ARG A 679 5.25 21.41 48.40
N ARG A 680 6.42 22.05 48.30
CA ARG A 680 7.27 22.39 49.46
C ARG A 680 7.03 23.85 49.84
N HIS A 681 6.75 24.07 51.12
CA HIS A 681 6.64 25.35 51.80
C HIS A 681 8.00 26.00 52.06
N PHE A 682 8.05 27.34 52.01
CA PHE A 682 8.86 28.25 52.85
C PHE A 682 8.10 29.60 52.93
N PRO A 683 8.29 30.46 53.95
CA PRO A 683 7.22 30.90 54.84
C PRO A 683 6.89 32.41 54.80
N SER A 684 5.68 32.71 55.29
CA SER A 684 5.21 33.87 56.09
C SER A 684 6.02 35.18 56.10
N ARG A 685 5.36 36.34 55.88
CA ARG A 685 4.80 37.18 56.97
C ARG A 685 4.28 38.56 56.47
N ALA A 686 3.08 38.95 56.96
CA ALA A 686 2.56 40.31 57.20
C ALA A 686 2.38 41.29 56.01
N SER A 687 1.52 42.31 56.01
CA SER A 687 0.30 42.70 56.75
C SER A 687 -0.22 44.01 56.11
N GLN A 688 -1.47 44.03 55.65
CA GLN A 688 -2.41 45.17 55.50
C GLN A 688 -1.95 46.51 54.79
N PRO A 689 -2.76 47.60 54.74
CA PRO A 689 -3.37 48.06 53.47
C PRO A 689 -3.23 49.59 53.20
N SER A 690 -3.37 50.08 51.97
CA SER A 690 -3.76 51.50 51.74
C SER A 690 -4.05 51.85 50.29
N HIS A 691 -5.34 52.19 50.06
CA HIS A 691 -5.90 53.33 49.32
C HIS A 691 -5.56 53.64 47.83
N PRO A 692 -6.48 54.34 47.13
CA PRO A 692 -6.68 54.26 45.69
C PRO A 692 -6.11 55.46 44.92
N GLY A 693 -5.82 55.27 43.63
CA GLY A 693 -5.53 56.38 42.72
C GLY A 693 -5.22 55.88 41.29
N PRO A 694 -5.80 56.48 40.23
CA PRO A 694 -5.86 55.88 38.90
C PRO A 694 -4.68 56.33 38.02
N SER A 695 -4.20 55.46 37.13
CA SER A 695 -3.65 55.89 35.85
C SER A 695 -3.57 54.75 34.85
N SER A 696 -3.97 55.11 33.64
CA SER A 696 -4.03 54.37 32.39
C SER A 696 -2.69 53.81 31.91
N ALA A 697 -2.68 52.57 31.38
CA ALA A 697 -2.05 52.23 30.10
C ALA A 697 -2.24 50.73 29.75
N SER A 698 -3.07 50.49 28.74
CA SER A 698 -2.98 49.45 27.70
C SER A 698 -2.21 48.14 28.01
N SER A 699 -2.96 47.05 28.20
CA SER A 699 -2.49 45.67 27.99
C SER A 699 -2.94 45.13 26.61
N PRO A 700 -2.14 44.26 25.97
CA PRO A 700 -2.34 43.79 24.58
C PRO A 700 -3.50 42.79 24.43
N PRO A 701 -4.04 42.56 23.21
CA PRO A 701 -5.30 41.86 23.02
C PRO A 701 -5.18 40.37 23.33
N SER A 702 -6.03 39.90 24.22
CA SER A 702 -6.20 38.48 24.51
C SER A 702 -6.73 37.73 23.29
N LYS A 703 -5.98 36.69 22.90
CA LYS A 703 -6.38 35.49 22.14
C LYS A 703 -7.88 35.41 21.85
N THR A 704 -8.19 35.42 20.55
CA THR A 704 -9.42 34.95 19.90
C THR A 704 -10.21 33.97 20.77
N MET A 705 -11.22 34.46 21.49
CA MET A 705 -12.33 33.63 21.92
C MET A 705 -13.04 33.15 20.64
N VAL A 706 -12.90 31.86 20.32
CA VAL A 706 -13.88 31.19 19.47
C VAL A 706 -15.23 31.43 20.13
N SER A 707 -16.18 32.05 19.43
CA SER A 707 -17.46 32.40 20.04
C SER A 707 -18.07 31.13 20.65
N SER A 708 -18.49 31.19 21.91
CA SER A 708 -19.15 30.07 22.60
C SER A 708 -20.28 29.49 21.72
N ASN A 709 -20.97 30.38 21.00
CA ASN A 709 -22.01 30.06 20.03
C ASN A 709 -21.51 29.17 18.86
N LEU A 710 -20.33 29.42 18.29
CA LEU A 710 -19.75 28.58 17.24
C LEU A 710 -19.42 27.17 17.74
N VAL A 711 -18.94 27.05 18.98
CA VAL A 711 -18.67 25.73 19.60
C VAL A 711 -19.96 24.94 19.80
N LEU A 712 -21.04 25.61 20.24
CA LEU A 712 -22.37 25.01 20.38
C LEU A 712 -22.93 24.54 19.03
N GLN A 713 -22.80 25.36 17.98
CA GLN A 713 -23.23 25.00 16.63
C GLN A 713 -22.45 23.82 16.05
N ILE A 714 -21.13 23.77 16.28
CA ILE A 714 -20.29 22.63 15.87
C ILE A 714 -20.71 21.37 16.62
N ALA A 715 -20.96 21.45 17.94
CA ALA A 715 -21.41 20.31 18.73
C ALA A 715 -22.77 19.78 18.24
N GLN A 716 -23.73 20.66 17.94
CA GLN A 716 -25.02 20.26 17.33
C GLN A 716 -24.84 19.61 15.95
N LEU A 717 -23.97 20.16 15.10
CA LEU A 717 -23.69 19.60 13.78
C LEU A 717 -23.05 18.22 13.88
N VAL A 718 -22.12 18.01 14.82
CA VAL A 718 -21.50 16.71 15.09
C VAL A 718 -22.54 15.69 15.56
N LEU A 719 -23.48 16.08 16.42
CA LEU A 719 -24.58 15.19 16.82
C LEU A 719 -25.47 14.80 15.63
N ARG A 720 -25.82 15.75 14.75
CA ARG A 720 -26.57 15.44 13.52
C ARG A 720 -25.82 14.49 12.59
N HIS A 721 -24.50 14.65 12.46
CA HIS A 721 -23.68 13.72 11.68
C HIS A 721 -23.60 12.34 12.33
N ALA A 722 -23.51 12.26 13.66
CA ALA A 722 -23.56 10.98 14.37
C ALA A 722 -24.91 10.27 14.13
N ASP A 723 -26.03 11.00 14.17
CA ASP A 723 -27.35 10.44 13.86
C ASP A 723 -27.44 9.96 12.40
N ALA A 724 -26.90 10.71 11.45
CA ALA A 724 -26.88 10.32 10.04
C ALA A 724 -26.01 9.07 9.80
N ILE A 725 -24.89 8.93 10.50
CA ILE A 725 -24.05 7.73 10.45
C ILE A 725 -24.80 6.55 11.05
N ASN A 726 -25.42 6.71 12.22
CA ASN A 726 -26.24 5.66 12.83
C ASN A 726 -27.39 5.21 11.90
N ALA A 727 -28.01 6.14 11.16
CA ALA A 727 -29.03 5.80 10.17
C ALA A 727 -28.46 4.98 8.99
N LEU A 728 -27.24 5.28 8.54
CA LEU A 728 -26.56 4.50 7.50
C LEU A 728 -26.09 3.13 8.01
N GLU A 729 -25.65 3.02 9.26
CA GLU A 729 -25.24 1.74 9.87
C GLU A 729 -26.39 0.72 9.89
N GLN A 730 -27.65 1.17 10.05
CA GLN A 730 -28.84 0.31 9.95
C GLN A 730 -28.98 -0.40 8.59
N SER A 731 -28.32 0.09 7.53
CA SER A 731 -28.31 -0.54 6.21
C SER A 731 -27.23 -1.62 6.03
N THR A 732 -26.38 -1.83 7.04
CA THR A 732 -25.20 -2.73 6.92
C THR A 732 -24.94 -3.59 8.14
N THR A 733 -25.57 -3.29 9.28
CA THR A 733 -25.18 -3.82 10.59
C THR A 733 -26.35 -4.44 11.32
N TRP A 734 -26.11 -5.65 11.84
CA TRP A 734 -27.02 -6.37 12.73
C TRP A 734 -26.28 -6.79 14.01
N ILE A 735 -27.08 -7.00 15.05
CA ILE A 735 -26.65 -7.63 16.29
C ILE A 735 -27.37 -8.96 16.40
N MET A 736 -26.59 -10.03 16.60
CA MET A 736 -27.11 -11.37 16.87
C MET A 736 -26.94 -11.67 18.36
N PHE A 737 -28.03 -11.90 19.07
CA PHE A 737 -28.01 -12.34 20.45
C PHE A 737 -28.12 -13.86 20.47
N GLN A 738 -27.07 -14.56 20.88
CA GLN A 738 -27.01 -16.01 20.94
C GLN A 738 -27.09 -16.48 22.38
N GLY A 739 -28.07 -17.31 22.71
CA GLY A 739 -28.26 -17.91 24.02
C GLY A 739 -27.07 -18.80 24.41
N THR A 740 -26.78 -18.84 25.70
CA THR A 740 -25.62 -19.58 26.26
C THR A 740 -26.00 -20.82 27.04
N ALA A 741 -27.30 -21.07 27.23
CA ALA A 741 -27.79 -22.25 27.92
C ALA A 741 -27.83 -23.47 26.98
N PRO A 742 -27.23 -24.62 27.37
CA PRO A 742 -27.46 -25.91 26.72
C PRO A 742 -28.94 -26.33 26.83
N PRO A 743 -29.45 -27.21 25.94
CA PRO A 743 -28.76 -27.83 24.79
C PRO A 743 -28.81 -26.97 23.52
N LEU A 744 -29.53 -25.84 23.53
CA LEU A 744 -29.81 -25.07 22.32
C LEU A 744 -28.70 -24.08 21.92
N THR A 745 -27.72 -23.82 22.77
CA THR A 745 -26.63 -22.90 22.43
C THR A 745 -25.75 -23.39 21.27
N ALA A 746 -25.41 -22.49 20.35
CA ALA A 746 -24.36 -22.67 19.35
C ALA A 746 -23.02 -22.01 19.76
N VAL A 747 -23.03 -21.26 20.87
CA VAL A 747 -21.89 -20.45 21.33
C VAL A 747 -20.74 -21.34 21.80
N ASP A 748 -21.04 -22.47 22.42
CA ASP A 748 -20.03 -23.42 22.90
C ASP A 748 -19.21 -24.00 21.75
N LEU A 749 -19.88 -24.36 20.64
CA LEU A 749 -19.23 -24.83 19.42
C LEU A 749 -18.36 -23.73 18.80
N GLN A 750 -18.86 -22.50 18.72
CA GLN A 750 -18.10 -21.35 18.24
C GLN A 750 -16.88 -21.04 19.14
N ALA A 751 -17.00 -21.18 20.46
CA ALA A 751 -15.91 -20.97 21.40
C ALA A 751 -14.81 -22.04 21.28
N ALA A 752 -15.22 -23.31 21.11
CA ALA A 752 -14.30 -24.41 20.85
C ALA A 752 -13.53 -24.21 19.54
N ILE A 753 -14.24 -23.93 18.44
CA ILE A 753 -13.61 -23.69 17.13
C ILE A 753 -12.73 -22.43 17.12
N ALA A 754 -13.14 -21.36 17.82
CA ALA A 754 -12.28 -20.19 17.95
C ALA A 754 -10.96 -20.51 18.67
N THR A 755 -11.00 -21.38 19.68
CA THR A 755 -9.81 -21.83 20.41
C THR A 755 -8.87 -22.63 19.50
N GLU A 756 -9.41 -23.60 18.76
CA GLU A 756 -8.63 -24.39 17.79
C GLU A 756 -8.07 -23.53 16.64
N TRP A 757 -8.87 -22.59 16.13
CA TRP A 757 -8.42 -21.65 15.09
C TRP A 757 -7.26 -20.78 15.59
N HIS A 758 -7.31 -20.31 16.84
CA HIS A 758 -6.20 -19.57 17.44
C HIS A 758 -4.96 -20.45 17.62
N GLN A 759 -5.11 -21.69 18.12
CA GLN A 759 -4.00 -22.63 18.25
C GLN A 759 -3.36 -22.96 16.90
N LEU A 760 -4.15 -23.26 15.87
CA LEU A 760 -3.65 -23.50 14.51
C LEU A 760 -2.97 -22.27 13.94
N LYS A 761 -3.52 -21.07 14.16
CA LYS A 761 -2.89 -19.84 13.70
C LYS A 761 -1.54 -19.56 14.39
N ASP A 762 -1.43 -19.88 15.68
CA ASP A 762 -0.20 -19.67 16.44
C ASP A 762 0.86 -20.74 16.12
N ASN A 763 0.44 -22.00 15.92
CA ASN A 763 1.34 -23.13 15.66
C ASN A 763 1.71 -23.29 14.18
N ASN A 764 0.77 -23.06 13.26
CA ASN A 764 0.95 -23.19 11.82
C ASN A 764 0.13 -22.15 11.04
N PRO A 765 0.60 -20.89 10.95
CA PRO A 765 -0.13 -19.79 10.31
C PRO A 765 -0.55 -20.05 8.86
N SER A 766 0.17 -20.92 8.14
CA SER A 766 -0.14 -21.28 6.75
C SER A 766 -1.30 -22.27 6.59
N ALA A 767 -1.71 -22.97 7.66
CA ALA A 767 -2.83 -23.90 7.63
C ALA A 767 -4.20 -23.18 7.71
N VAL A 768 -4.21 -21.94 8.20
CA VAL A 768 -5.43 -21.12 8.32
C VAL A 768 -5.59 -20.28 7.06
N THR A 769 -6.59 -20.60 6.24
CA THR A 769 -6.86 -19.86 4.99
C THR A 769 -7.99 -18.86 5.15
N GLN A 770 -8.93 -19.13 6.05
CA GLN A 770 -10.10 -18.29 6.29
C GLN A 770 -9.95 -17.48 7.60
N PRO A 771 -10.37 -16.21 7.60
CA PRO A 771 -10.34 -15.39 8.80
C PRO A 771 -11.38 -15.88 9.82
N LEU A 772 -11.10 -15.73 11.12
CA LEU A 772 -11.98 -16.19 12.22
C LEU A 772 -13.44 -15.74 12.06
N ARG A 773 -13.70 -14.53 11.52
CA ARG A 773 -15.06 -14.04 11.27
C ARG A 773 -15.88 -14.94 10.35
N VAL A 774 -15.23 -15.53 9.33
CA VAL A 774 -15.86 -16.43 8.35
C VAL A 774 -16.11 -17.78 9.02
N ILE A 775 -15.09 -18.34 9.67
CA ILE A 775 -15.20 -19.62 10.38
C ILE A 775 -16.31 -19.59 11.45
N LEU A 776 -16.40 -18.51 12.24
CA LEU A 776 -17.45 -18.35 13.24
C LEU A 776 -18.85 -18.27 12.62
N TRP A 777 -18.99 -17.60 11.48
CA TRP A 777 -20.26 -17.53 10.74
C TRP A 777 -20.67 -18.91 10.22
N GLN A 778 -19.77 -19.58 9.50
CA GLN A 778 -20.02 -20.90 8.92
C GLN A 778 -20.33 -21.92 10.01
N THR A 779 -19.63 -21.88 11.15
CA THR A 779 -19.94 -22.73 12.31
C THR A 779 -21.39 -22.60 12.75
N TRP A 780 -21.86 -21.36 12.94
CA TRP A 780 -23.23 -21.09 13.40
C TRP A 780 -24.27 -21.49 12.35
N ALA A 781 -24.04 -21.14 11.08
CA ALA A 781 -24.96 -21.44 9.99
C ALA A 781 -25.05 -22.96 9.74
N SER A 782 -23.90 -23.67 9.73
CA SER A 782 -23.87 -25.12 9.58
C SER A 782 -24.54 -25.85 10.74
N GLU A 783 -24.41 -25.36 11.97
CA GLU A 783 -25.10 -25.96 13.13
C GLU A 783 -26.62 -25.83 13.01
N LEU A 784 -27.11 -24.67 12.58
CA LEU A 784 -28.53 -24.47 12.33
C LEU A 784 -29.05 -25.38 11.19
N VAL A 785 -28.29 -25.49 10.08
CA VAL A 785 -28.64 -26.41 8.97
C VAL A 785 -28.73 -27.84 9.45
N LYS A 786 -27.76 -28.32 10.24
CA LYS A 786 -27.78 -29.68 10.82
C LYS A 786 -29.02 -29.91 11.67
N ARG A 787 -29.37 -28.96 12.56
CA ARG A 787 -30.56 -29.06 13.42
C ARG A 787 -31.86 -29.05 12.62
N LEU A 788 -31.94 -28.26 11.56
CA LEU A 788 -33.09 -28.23 10.64
C LEU A 788 -33.25 -29.57 9.91
N GLN A 789 -32.17 -30.12 9.36
CA GLN A 789 -32.19 -31.41 8.67
C GLN A 789 -32.59 -32.56 9.59
N LEU A 790 -32.22 -32.51 10.88
CA LEU A 790 -32.64 -33.53 11.84
C LEU A 790 -34.16 -33.58 12.06
N LEU A 791 -34.89 -32.49 11.82
CA LEU A 791 -36.36 -32.46 11.94
C LEU A 791 -37.08 -33.22 10.82
N THR A 792 -36.39 -33.57 9.72
CA THR A 792 -36.97 -34.40 8.66
C THR A 792 -36.77 -35.89 8.92
N THR A 793 -35.70 -36.27 9.61
CA THR A 793 -35.33 -37.67 9.87
C THR A 793 -35.80 -38.19 11.22
N ASP A 794 -35.95 -37.31 12.23
CA ASP A 794 -36.25 -37.67 13.61
C ASP A 794 -37.66 -37.19 14.02
N GLN A 795 -38.59 -38.15 14.11
CA GLN A 795 -40.00 -37.87 14.36
C GLN A 795 -40.29 -37.38 15.78
N GLU A 796 -39.51 -37.80 16.78
CA GLU A 796 -39.68 -37.35 18.17
C GLU A 796 -39.29 -35.87 18.29
N ARG A 797 -38.14 -35.49 17.72
CA ARG A 797 -37.67 -34.08 17.72
C ARG A 797 -38.61 -33.17 16.96
N ARG A 798 -39.21 -33.69 15.89
CA ARG A 798 -40.22 -32.98 15.12
C ARG A 798 -41.47 -32.69 15.96
N GLN A 799 -42.01 -33.70 16.64
CA GLN A 799 -43.17 -33.52 17.53
C GLN A 799 -42.88 -32.51 18.65
N GLU A 800 -41.66 -32.53 19.17
CA GLU A 800 -41.22 -31.59 20.18
C GLU A 800 -41.08 -30.15 19.66
N ALA A 801 -40.51 -29.96 18.46
CA ALA A 801 -40.44 -28.65 17.81
C ALA A 801 -41.84 -28.07 17.53
N VAL A 802 -42.83 -28.92 17.20
CA VAL A 802 -44.23 -28.53 17.07
C VAL A 802 -44.82 -28.15 18.43
N LYS A 803 -44.58 -28.95 19.48
CA LYS A 803 -45.02 -28.66 20.85
C LYS A 803 -44.48 -27.32 21.37
N LEU A 804 -43.24 -26.99 21.03
CA LEU A 804 -42.59 -25.72 21.38
C LEU A 804 -42.97 -24.56 20.44
N GLN A 805 -43.86 -24.79 19.47
CA GLN A 805 -44.29 -23.81 18.46
C GLN A 805 -43.14 -23.23 17.62
N ILE A 806 -42.01 -23.95 17.52
CA ILE A 806 -40.90 -23.59 16.64
C ILE A 806 -41.27 -23.96 15.20
N LEU A 807 -41.88 -25.12 15.01
CA LEU A 807 -42.36 -25.64 13.72
C LEU A 807 -43.91 -25.63 13.73
N SER A 808 -44.51 -25.26 12.60
CA SER A 808 -45.95 -25.37 12.37
C SER A 808 -46.24 -26.28 11.18
N GLU A 809 -47.38 -26.96 11.21
CA GLU A 809 -47.84 -27.79 10.09
C GLU A 809 -48.59 -26.94 9.04
N PRO A 810 -48.37 -27.16 7.72
CA PRO A 810 -47.34 -28.01 7.12
C PRO A 810 -45.94 -27.38 7.26
N ASP A 811 -44.88 -28.19 7.36
CA ASP A 811 -43.47 -27.84 7.71
C ASP A 811 -42.98 -26.42 7.42
N CYS A 812 -43.42 -25.49 8.25
CA CYS A 812 -43.15 -24.08 8.07
C CYS A 812 -42.77 -23.42 9.39
N PHE A 813 -41.88 -22.44 9.28
CA PHE A 813 -41.36 -21.65 10.38
C PHE A 813 -41.97 -20.25 10.31
N LYS A 814 -42.75 -19.90 11.32
CA LYS A 814 -43.46 -18.63 11.42
C LYS A 814 -42.54 -17.51 11.90
N TYR A 815 -42.87 -16.27 11.57
CA TYR A 815 -42.22 -15.12 12.18
C TYR A 815 -42.82 -14.88 13.57
N VAL A 816 -41.96 -14.60 14.55
CA VAL A 816 -42.35 -14.45 15.95
C VAL A 816 -41.93 -13.10 16.50
N LYS A 817 -42.79 -12.52 17.34
CA LYS A 817 -42.53 -11.30 18.09
C LYS A 817 -42.63 -11.60 19.58
N TRP A 818 -41.75 -11.00 20.37
CA TRP A 818 -41.85 -11.06 21.82
C TRP A 818 -43.02 -10.21 22.33
N ASN A 819 -43.95 -10.83 23.06
CA ASN A 819 -44.98 -10.13 23.82
C ASN A 819 -44.49 -9.91 25.24
N SER A 820 -44.19 -8.67 25.61
CA SER A 820 -43.67 -8.32 26.95
C SER A 820 -44.66 -8.55 28.08
N THR A 821 -45.96 -8.51 27.78
CA THR A 821 -47.04 -8.66 28.77
C THR A 821 -47.25 -10.14 29.11
N GLN A 822 -47.20 -11.01 28.10
CA GLN A 822 -47.36 -12.46 28.27
C GLN A 822 -46.04 -13.23 28.44
N ARG A 823 -44.90 -12.53 28.33
CA ARG A 823 -43.53 -13.08 28.40
C ARG A 823 -43.34 -14.33 27.52
N ARG A 824 -43.94 -14.33 26.32
CA ARG A 824 -43.82 -15.40 25.33
C ARG A 824 -43.65 -14.84 23.93
N LEU A 825 -43.13 -15.69 23.04
CA LEU A 825 -43.09 -15.42 21.61
C LEU A 825 -44.48 -15.69 21.02
N GLU A 826 -45.00 -14.75 20.25
CA GLU A 826 -46.27 -14.87 19.54
C GLU A 826 -46.04 -14.81 18.03
N PRO A 827 -46.73 -15.65 17.24
CA PRO A 827 -46.61 -15.64 15.79
C PRO A 827 -47.20 -14.34 15.21
N ILE A 828 -46.54 -13.83 14.17
CA ILE A 828 -47.01 -12.70 13.37
C ILE A 828 -47.75 -13.27 12.16
N GLU A 829 -49.08 -13.28 12.22
CA GLU A 829 -49.92 -13.88 11.17
C GLU A 829 -49.87 -13.12 9.83
N SER A 830 -49.42 -11.86 9.83
CA SER A 830 -49.35 -11.02 8.63
C SER A 830 -48.14 -11.29 7.72
N ILE A 831 -47.22 -12.17 8.11
CA ILE A 831 -46.01 -12.49 7.33
C ILE A 831 -46.02 -13.98 6.99
N ALA A 832 -45.88 -14.30 5.70
CA ALA A 832 -45.84 -15.68 5.22
C ALA A 832 -44.70 -16.47 5.88
N PRO A 833 -44.94 -17.71 6.35
CA PRO A 833 -43.92 -18.53 6.96
C PRO A 833 -42.92 -19.05 5.91
N LEU A 834 -41.74 -19.46 6.35
CA LEU A 834 -40.70 -20.05 5.49
C LEU A 834 -40.70 -21.57 5.63
N THR A 835 -40.54 -22.28 4.52
CA THR A 835 -40.37 -23.74 4.53
C THR A 835 -38.97 -24.14 4.99
N LEU A 836 -38.82 -25.39 5.42
CA LEU A 836 -37.51 -25.96 5.79
C LEU A 836 -36.50 -25.86 4.63
N SER A 837 -36.93 -26.18 3.40
CA SER A 837 -36.08 -26.17 2.21
C SER A 837 -35.56 -24.76 1.90
N GLU A 838 -36.42 -23.74 1.98
CA GLU A 838 -36.02 -22.35 1.74
C GLU A 838 -34.98 -21.87 2.76
N ILE A 839 -35.16 -22.20 4.04
CA ILE A 839 -34.23 -21.80 5.11
C ILE A 839 -32.88 -22.49 4.93
N VAL A 840 -32.89 -23.80 4.67
CA VAL A 840 -31.65 -24.56 4.44
C VAL A 840 -30.90 -24.01 3.23
N GLY A 841 -31.59 -23.76 2.12
CA GLY A 841 -30.99 -23.18 0.92
C GLY A 841 -30.37 -21.80 1.18
N MET A 842 -31.09 -20.91 1.87
CA MET A 842 -30.59 -19.59 2.26
C MET A 842 -29.35 -19.67 3.17
N LEU A 843 -29.36 -20.57 4.16
CA LEU A 843 -28.22 -20.73 5.07
C LEU A 843 -27.00 -21.29 4.34
N GLN A 844 -27.18 -22.29 3.48
CA GLN A 844 -26.13 -22.84 2.61
C GLN A 844 -25.52 -21.77 1.70
N GLU A 845 -26.36 -20.88 1.16
CA GLU A 845 -25.90 -19.74 0.37
C GLU A 845 -25.02 -18.79 1.20
N THR A 846 -25.40 -18.46 2.44
CA THR A 846 -24.55 -17.61 3.30
C THR A 846 -23.22 -18.25 3.71
N ILE A 847 -23.16 -19.60 3.80
CA ILE A 847 -21.92 -20.34 4.09
C ILE A 847 -20.89 -20.14 2.98
N VAL A 848 -21.34 -20.02 1.72
CA VAL A 848 -20.47 -19.74 0.57
C VAL A 848 -20.19 -18.24 0.45
N LEU A 849 -21.23 -17.40 0.47
CA LEU A 849 -21.10 -15.95 0.29
C LEU A 849 -20.18 -15.29 1.34
N CYS A 850 -20.10 -15.81 2.57
CA CYS A 850 -19.26 -15.22 3.61
C CYS A 850 -17.75 -15.24 3.29
N LYS A 851 -17.28 -16.15 2.41
CA LYS A 851 -15.86 -16.26 2.01
C LYS A 851 -15.42 -15.14 1.07
N GLU A 852 -16.37 -14.53 0.36
CA GLU A 852 -16.09 -13.55 -0.70
C GLU A 852 -15.59 -12.22 -0.12
N ASP A 853 -14.57 -11.67 -0.78
CA ASP A 853 -13.88 -10.46 -0.36
C ASP A 853 -14.81 -9.25 -0.43
N GLY A 854 -15.18 -8.72 0.74
CA GLY A 854 -16.05 -7.55 0.85
C GLY A 854 -17.51 -7.85 1.18
N VAL A 855 -17.91 -9.13 1.25
CA VAL A 855 -19.25 -9.54 1.69
C VAL A 855 -19.38 -9.49 3.21
N LEU A 856 -18.68 -10.37 3.94
CA LEU A 856 -18.66 -10.39 5.40
C LEU A 856 -17.52 -9.52 5.93
N ILE A 857 -17.82 -8.25 6.23
CA ILE A 857 -16.83 -7.28 6.71
C ILE A 857 -16.42 -7.60 8.14
N ASN A 858 -17.38 -7.92 9.01
CA ASN A 858 -17.11 -8.19 10.40
C ASN A 858 -18.15 -9.14 11.01
N PHE A 859 -17.69 -10.14 11.75
CA PHE A 859 -18.53 -11.01 12.57
C PHE A 859 -17.73 -11.40 13.81
N HIS A 860 -18.07 -10.81 14.94
CA HIS A 860 -17.33 -11.04 16.18
C HIS A 860 -18.21 -10.88 17.41
N PRO A 861 -17.90 -11.60 18.49
CA PRO A 861 -18.60 -11.43 19.76
C PRO A 861 -18.18 -10.09 20.40
N MET A 862 -19.12 -9.43 21.08
CA MET A 862 -18.87 -8.18 21.81
C MET A 862 -18.21 -8.40 23.18
N ARG A 863 -18.11 -9.66 23.61
CA ARG A 863 -17.33 -10.11 24.77
C ARG A 863 -16.55 -11.37 24.39
N ARG A 864 -15.40 -11.60 25.02
CA ARG A 864 -14.52 -12.73 24.70
C ARG A 864 -15.28 -14.06 24.86
N LEU A 865 -15.15 -14.97 23.89
CA LEU A 865 -15.69 -16.33 24.00
C LEU A 865 -14.84 -17.16 24.96
N THR A 866 -15.51 -17.83 25.89
CA THR A 866 -14.93 -18.80 26.82
C THR A 866 -15.73 -20.10 26.76
N PRO A 867 -15.13 -21.27 27.08
CA PRO A 867 -15.81 -22.57 26.99
C PRO A 867 -17.04 -22.73 27.90
N GLN A 868 -17.25 -21.79 28.82
CA GLN A 868 -18.45 -21.61 29.62
C GLN A 868 -18.74 -20.11 29.66
N MET A 869 -19.85 -19.69 29.07
CA MET A 869 -20.23 -18.28 29.02
C MET A 869 -21.22 -17.96 30.15
N ALA A 870 -20.89 -16.98 30.99
CA ALA A 870 -21.80 -16.50 32.03
C ALA A 870 -22.87 -15.54 31.45
N GLY A 871 -24.07 -15.51 32.03
CA GLY A 871 -25.20 -14.67 31.59
C GLY A 871 -26.14 -15.41 30.64
N SER A 872 -27.22 -14.77 30.17
CA SER A 872 -28.24 -15.45 29.35
C SER A 872 -27.88 -15.52 27.86
N ALA A 873 -27.17 -14.54 27.31
CA ALA A 873 -26.75 -14.50 25.89
C ALA A 873 -25.43 -13.77 25.63
N VAL A 874 -24.83 -14.04 24.47
CA VAL A 874 -23.70 -13.31 23.89
C VAL A 874 -24.17 -12.50 22.69
N SER A 875 -23.85 -11.22 22.66
CA SER A 875 -24.07 -10.38 21.48
C SER A 875 -22.92 -10.52 20.49
N PHE A 876 -23.22 -10.81 19.24
CA PHE A 876 -22.31 -10.76 18.10
C PHE A 876 -22.66 -9.56 17.23
N SER A 877 -21.63 -8.86 16.76
CA SER A 877 -21.78 -7.79 15.79
C SER A 877 -21.58 -8.36 14.39
N LEU A 878 -22.56 -8.22 13.51
CA LEU A 878 -22.53 -8.62 12.11
C LEU A 878 -22.53 -7.36 11.23
N HIS A 879 -21.49 -7.19 10.41
CA HIS A 879 -21.40 -6.10 9.43
C HIS A 879 -21.17 -6.68 8.04
N LEU A 880 -22.01 -6.27 7.10
CA LEU A 880 -21.91 -6.65 5.69
C LEU A 880 -21.45 -5.46 4.84
N GLY A 881 -20.88 -5.77 3.67
CA GLY A 881 -20.41 -4.77 2.72
C GLY A 881 -21.53 -3.96 2.08
N LEU A 882 -21.19 -2.77 1.59
CA LEU A 882 -22.07 -1.92 0.78
C LEU A 882 -21.70 -2.06 -0.71
N ARG A 883 -22.72 -2.24 -1.56
CA ARG A 883 -22.71 -2.06 -3.04
C ARG A 883 -22.35 -3.25 -3.93
N GLU A 884 -22.02 -4.41 -3.36
CA GLU A 884 -21.83 -5.64 -4.15
C GLU A 884 -23.12 -6.46 -4.21
N SER A 885 -23.46 -7.06 -5.36
CA SER A 885 -24.67 -7.89 -5.52
C SER A 885 -24.70 -9.08 -4.56
N ARG A 886 -23.54 -9.71 -4.33
CA ARG A 886 -23.35 -10.79 -3.36
C ARG A 886 -23.55 -10.34 -1.92
N ALA A 887 -23.02 -9.16 -1.55
CA ALA A 887 -23.23 -8.58 -0.23
C ALA A 887 -24.70 -8.19 0.00
N TYR A 888 -25.35 -7.66 -1.03
CA TYR A 888 -26.78 -7.37 -1.00
C TYR A 888 -27.61 -8.66 -0.88
N ARG A 889 -27.23 -9.74 -1.57
CA ARG A 889 -27.90 -11.03 -1.43
C ARG A 889 -27.77 -11.59 -0.01
N PHE A 890 -26.56 -11.59 0.55
CA PHE A 890 -26.35 -11.93 1.96
C PHE A 890 -27.22 -11.07 2.87
N TRP A 891 -27.24 -9.75 2.65
CA TRP A 891 -28.07 -8.81 3.40
C TRP A 891 -29.56 -9.19 3.36
N THR A 892 -30.09 -9.51 2.17
CA THR A 892 -31.50 -9.92 2.02
C THR A 892 -31.80 -11.22 2.75
N ILE A 893 -30.88 -12.18 2.77
CA ILE A 893 -31.05 -13.43 3.51
C ILE A 893 -31.14 -13.17 5.01
N ILE A 894 -30.27 -12.32 5.56
CA ILE A 894 -30.30 -11.98 7.00
C ILE A 894 -31.56 -11.23 7.36
N GLU A 895 -32.01 -10.32 6.49
CA GLU A 895 -33.26 -9.60 6.69
C GLU A 895 -34.47 -10.56 6.68
N THR A 896 -34.49 -11.55 5.78
CA THR A 896 -35.53 -12.58 5.72
C THR A 896 -35.48 -13.53 6.92
N LEU A 897 -34.31 -13.96 7.37
CA LEU A 897 -34.22 -14.86 8.53
C LEU A 897 -34.53 -14.16 9.86
N ALA A 898 -34.38 -12.83 9.93
CA ALA A 898 -34.57 -12.08 11.16
C ALA A 898 -36.01 -12.19 11.69
N GLY A 899 -36.14 -12.75 12.90
CA GLY A 899 -37.44 -12.94 13.55
C GLY A 899 -38.18 -14.21 13.13
N ASN A 900 -37.58 -15.06 12.30
CA ASN A 900 -38.13 -16.38 11.98
C ASN A 900 -37.92 -17.38 13.15
N SER A 901 -38.89 -18.26 13.40
CA SER A 901 -38.85 -19.22 14.51
C SER A 901 -37.73 -20.26 14.39
N SER A 902 -37.22 -20.53 13.18
CA SER A 902 -36.09 -21.46 12.97
C SER A 902 -34.84 -21.10 13.78
N LEU A 903 -34.58 -19.81 14.01
CA LEU A 903 -33.44 -19.35 14.79
C LEU A 903 -33.47 -19.79 16.26
N GLN A 904 -34.64 -20.18 16.79
CA GLN A 904 -34.78 -20.72 18.15
C GLN A 904 -34.07 -22.06 18.31
N LEU A 905 -33.88 -22.82 17.23
CA LEU A 905 -33.13 -24.09 17.24
C LEU A 905 -31.67 -23.90 17.66
N VAL A 906 -31.12 -22.70 17.52
CA VAL A 906 -29.76 -22.32 17.96
C VAL A 906 -29.78 -21.15 18.95
N ALA A 907 -30.91 -20.97 19.65
CA ALA A 907 -31.15 -19.91 20.63
C ALA A 907 -30.73 -18.50 20.16
N THR A 908 -30.93 -18.17 18.88
CA THR A 908 -30.42 -16.94 18.28
C THR A 908 -31.55 -15.95 17.97
N THR A 909 -31.33 -14.67 18.25
CA THR A 909 -32.19 -13.57 17.82
C THR A 909 -31.37 -12.55 17.03
N ILE A 910 -31.81 -12.20 15.83
CA ILE A 910 -31.14 -11.22 14.96
C ILE A 910 -31.93 -9.92 14.98
N ARG A 911 -31.25 -8.78 15.11
CA ARG A 911 -31.86 -7.44 15.04
C ARG A 911 -30.95 -6.48 14.28
N ARG A 912 -31.55 -5.56 13.53
CA ARG A 912 -30.79 -4.41 13.01
C ARG A 912 -30.19 -3.62 14.16
N ASP A 913 -28.97 -3.13 13.98
CA ASP A 913 -28.33 -2.32 15.00
C ASP A 913 -29.10 -1.00 15.18
N LYS A 914 -29.68 -0.80 16.36
CA LYS A 914 -30.36 0.43 16.76
C LYS A 914 -29.54 1.19 17.79
N ARG A 915 -28.21 1.12 17.75
CA ARG A 915 -27.33 1.91 18.62
C ARG A 915 -27.83 3.35 18.63
N GLY A 916 -28.34 3.76 19.79
CA GLY A 916 -28.60 5.16 20.07
C GLY A 916 -27.31 5.96 19.98
N ARG A 917 -27.39 7.26 20.24
CA ARG A 917 -26.19 8.09 20.35
C ARG A 917 -25.18 7.45 21.30
N SER A 918 -23.90 7.44 20.92
CA SER A 918 -22.82 6.94 21.78
C SER A 918 -22.83 7.62 23.16
N PRO A 919 -22.27 7.02 24.21
CA PRO A 919 -22.24 7.66 25.55
C PRO A 919 -21.64 9.07 25.52
N LEU A 920 -20.65 9.30 24.65
CA LEU A 920 -20.05 10.61 24.44
C LEU A 920 -21.02 11.58 23.73
N ALA A 921 -21.74 11.12 22.71
CA ALA A 921 -22.75 11.93 22.03
C ALA A 921 -23.93 12.26 22.96
N GLN A 922 -24.34 11.35 23.84
CA GLN A 922 -25.32 11.62 24.89
C GLN A 922 -24.81 12.64 25.92
N ALA A 923 -23.53 12.58 26.30
CA ALA A 923 -22.92 13.56 27.19
C ALA A 923 -22.87 14.96 26.55
N ILE A 924 -22.49 15.05 25.26
CA ILE A 924 -22.49 16.30 24.50
C ILE A 924 -23.92 16.86 24.39
N GLU A 925 -24.91 16.02 24.09
CA GLU A 925 -26.32 16.44 24.07
C GLU A 925 -26.79 16.95 25.43
N LYS A 926 -26.45 16.25 26.52
CA LYS A 926 -26.80 16.66 27.88
C LYS A 926 -26.20 18.02 28.22
N GLU A 927 -24.95 18.27 27.81
CA GLU A 927 -24.27 19.54 28.03
C GLU A 927 -24.83 20.68 27.15
N LEU A 928 -25.21 20.37 25.91
CA LEU A 928 -25.92 21.31 25.03
C LEU A 928 -27.28 21.72 25.62
N ARG A 929 -28.03 20.76 26.17
CA ARG A 929 -29.32 21.05 26.82
C ARG A 929 -29.16 21.95 28.05
N LYS A 930 -28.12 21.75 28.86
CA LYS A 930 -27.82 22.62 30.01
C LYS A 930 -27.48 24.06 29.62
N GLN A 931 -26.82 24.27 28.49
CA GLN A 931 -26.50 25.63 28.01
C GLN A 931 -27.66 26.29 27.25
N GLN A 932 -28.72 25.54 26.95
CA GLN A 932 -29.93 26.02 26.28
C GLN A 932 -31.14 26.16 27.23
N SER A 933 -31.02 25.69 28.48
CA SER A 933 -31.96 26.01 29.54
C SER A 933 -31.76 27.48 29.95
N PRO A 934 -32.82 28.30 29.99
CA PRO A 934 -32.73 29.73 30.34
C PRO A 934 -32.22 29.95 31.77
#